data_AF-T0YJF0-F1
#
_entry.id   AF-T0YJF0-F1
#
_cell.length_a   1.000
_cell.length_b   1.000
_cell.length_c   1.000
_cell.angle_alpha   90.00
_cell.angle_beta   90.00
_cell.angle_gamma   90.00
#
_symmetry.space_group_name_H-M   'P 1'
#
loop_
_entity.id
_entity.type
_entity.pdbx_description
1 polymer ?
#
loop_
_entity_poly.entity_id
_entity_poly.type
_entity_poly.pdbx_seq_one_letter_code
_entity_poly.pdbx_strand_id
1 'polypeptide(L)'
;MLAFLSDCASGQRAQQDIVLLDVARAGALPHQITHLDGLVRALRWAPDDRALGFLYIPGDTRRADALASTGPQVGVIGQTNIEHQRVAQVAAQGGTPQLLTPEGLFVYEFDYSPQARRIAYVAAPPPGADHWWVAQLYVQPTRADARPRAVVDPNTVAGPLHGLQIALPRFAPDGRRIAFIGGLMSDQGATGGDVYLVSAEGGAPVDLTPGIGVTPSWFAWAGAHALLVNAFAGGSSQLATLRIDGGHGQWQPLRTMHAALGDGTAMSALALAAQGDALAWIQGSFETPPEVWTSTLRRAADGGIAALAAPRAITQINAGIRPLWGKSVSLHWSNQGFHVQGWLLYPANYDPHQRYPLIVSVHGGPSWAVQPRWPGVNYGGAPLSAMGYFVLFPNPRGSFGQGERFAKAVRRDMGYGDLRDILAGVKQVEARFPVDPRRVGITGWSYGGFMSMFAPTQTHVFRAAVAGAGLSDWLSYNGENSIDAWMKPFFGASVYDDPAVYARSSAINFIRQDKTPTLMVVGEFDAESPGAAVVRDVARAEGHGRAHAARRVSERGPRLRQPGAQARRAGARTGLVRQIPAARCACRAWLRTRRGSAMRQRSRRGVCTSVTAPCTHCAASTLPCGAARCSPCSVPMVPARPRCSRFSPPCSSPARARRACSVSIACANASRCASAWASCFRSRRWRASCRYATTCI
;
A
#
# COMPACT_ATOMS: atom_id res chain seq x y z
N MET A 1 -1.91 -5.88 31.65
CA MET A 1 -3.15 -5.46 30.97
C MET A 1 -2.92 -5.43 29.47
N LEU A 2 -3.86 -5.85 28.63
CA LEU A 2 -3.82 -5.61 27.18
C LEU A 2 -4.67 -4.36 26.87
N ALA A 3 -4.19 -3.50 25.97
CA ALA A 3 -4.95 -2.37 25.41
C ALA A 3 -5.06 -2.51 23.89
N PHE A 4 -6.23 -2.24 23.33
CA PHE A 4 -6.47 -2.33 21.88
C PHE A 4 -7.57 -1.37 21.42
N LEU A 5 -7.58 -1.07 20.12
CA LEU A 5 -8.64 -0.28 19.48
C LEU A 5 -9.78 -1.19 19.01
N SER A 6 -11.02 -0.83 19.34
CA SER A 6 -12.22 -1.58 19.01
C SER A 6 -13.36 -0.64 18.67
N ASP A 7 -14.15 -0.95 17.64
CA ASP A 7 -15.34 -0.20 17.28
C ASP A 7 -16.65 -0.98 17.55
N CYS A 8 -16.56 -2.14 18.23
CA CYS A 8 -17.69 -3.03 18.49
C CYS A 8 -18.84 -2.38 19.28
N ALA A 9 -18.57 -1.35 20.07
CA ALA A 9 -19.58 -0.59 20.80
C ALA A 9 -20.25 0.53 19.98
N SER A 10 -19.62 0.99 18.89
CA SER A 10 -20.02 2.19 18.13
C SER A 10 -21.30 2.05 17.28
N GLY A 11 -21.98 0.90 17.35
CA GLY A 11 -23.21 0.63 16.62
C GLY A 11 -23.03 0.67 15.10
N GLN A 12 -23.44 1.77 14.46
CA GLN A 12 -23.28 1.99 13.01
C GLN A 12 -22.22 3.04 12.64
N ARG A 13 -21.61 3.75 13.60
CA ARG A 13 -20.61 4.79 13.28
C ARG A 13 -19.22 4.23 12.95
N ALA A 14 -18.90 2.99 13.34
CA ALA A 14 -17.58 2.37 13.17
C ALA A 14 -16.41 3.16 13.81
N GLN A 15 -16.74 3.96 14.83
CA GLN A 15 -15.84 4.78 15.62
C GLN A 15 -14.97 3.90 16.53
N GLN A 16 -13.66 4.13 16.54
CA GLN A 16 -12.74 3.34 17.37
C GLN A 16 -12.63 3.93 18.78
N ASP A 17 -12.78 3.06 19.78
CA ASP A 17 -12.55 3.34 21.19
C ASP A 17 -11.39 2.50 21.73
N ILE A 18 -10.79 2.96 22.83
CA ILE A 18 -9.74 2.23 23.55
C ILE A 18 -10.41 1.27 24.54
N VAL A 19 -10.06 0.00 24.42
CA VAL A 19 -10.58 -1.10 25.24
C VAL A 19 -9.43 -1.83 25.92
N LEU A 20 -9.60 -2.12 27.19
CA LEU A 20 -8.69 -2.91 28.01
C LEU A 20 -9.19 -4.34 28.17
N LEU A 21 -8.27 -5.30 28.30
CA LEU A 21 -8.57 -6.68 28.66
C LEU A 21 -7.50 -7.22 29.60
N ASP A 22 -7.91 -7.74 30.75
CA ASP A 22 -6.99 -8.45 31.64
C ASP A 22 -6.77 -9.88 31.15
N VAL A 23 -5.75 -10.05 30.29
CA VAL A 23 -5.35 -11.34 29.73
C VAL A 23 -4.76 -12.31 30.76
N ALA A 24 -4.45 -11.87 31.99
CA ALA A 24 -4.02 -12.76 33.06
C ALA A 24 -5.19 -13.44 33.79
N ARG A 25 -6.37 -12.80 33.78
CA ARG A 25 -7.58 -13.30 34.45
C ARG A 25 -8.48 -14.03 33.46
N ALA A 26 -8.52 -15.35 33.56
CA ALA A 26 -9.45 -16.18 32.78
C ALA A 26 -10.90 -15.71 32.97
N GLY A 27 -11.62 -15.52 31.85
CA GLY A 27 -13.00 -15.02 31.86
C GLY A 27 -13.16 -13.51 32.06
N ALA A 28 -12.08 -12.72 32.12
CA ALA A 28 -12.18 -11.26 32.11
C ALA A 28 -12.90 -10.76 30.84
N LEU A 29 -13.83 -9.83 31.02
CA LEU A 29 -14.53 -9.16 29.93
C LEU A 29 -13.74 -7.91 29.49
N PRO A 30 -13.73 -7.56 28.18
CA PRO A 30 -13.13 -6.31 27.73
C PRO A 30 -13.86 -5.09 28.31
N HIS A 31 -13.11 -4.13 28.84
CA HIS A 31 -13.61 -2.90 29.45
C HIS A 31 -13.25 -1.69 28.58
N GLN A 32 -14.25 -0.99 28.07
CA GLN A 32 -14.07 0.25 27.31
C GLN A 32 -13.74 1.41 28.25
N ILE A 33 -12.68 2.17 27.95
CA ILE A 33 -12.19 3.26 28.83
C ILE A 33 -12.35 4.67 28.23
N THR A 34 -12.84 4.77 26.99
CA THR A 34 -13.09 6.04 26.28
C THR A 34 -14.45 6.04 25.59
N HIS A 35 -14.94 7.23 25.26
CA HIS A 35 -15.89 7.46 24.18
C HIS A 35 -15.30 8.55 23.27
N LEU A 36 -14.73 8.14 22.14
CA LEU A 36 -14.00 9.01 21.21
C LEU A 36 -14.90 9.41 20.04
N ASP A 37 -14.62 10.57 19.43
CA ASP A 37 -15.29 11.04 18.22
C ASP A 37 -14.18 11.64 17.35
N GLY A 38 -13.60 10.82 16.46
CA GLY A 38 -12.35 11.13 15.77
C GLY A 38 -11.45 9.92 15.47
N LEU A 39 -10.45 10.12 14.61
CA LEU A 39 -9.49 9.09 14.21
C LEU A 39 -8.44 8.81 15.30
N VAL A 40 -8.18 7.53 15.61
CA VAL A 40 -7.22 7.08 16.62
C VAL A 40 -6.14 6.18 16.00
N ARG A 41 -4.85 6.44 16.28
CA ARG A 41 -3.70 5.65 15.82
C ARG A 41 -2.59 5.55 16.88
N ALA A 42 -1.61 4.67 16.65
CA ALA A 42 -0.35 4.58 17.42
C ALA A 42 -0.52 4.44 18.96
N LEU A 43 -1.57 3.75 19.41
CA LEU A 43 -1.87 3.46 20.81
C LEU A 43 -0.68 2.75 21.50
N ARG A 44 -0.20 3.32 22.61
CA ARG A 44 0.84 2.73 23.48
C ARG A 44 0.60 3.06 24.95
N TRP A 45 1.03 2.18 25.84
CA TRP A 45 1.13 2.51 27.27
C TRP A 45 2.18 3.60 27.52
N ALA A 46 1.94 4.43 28.53
CA ALA A 46 2.99 5.22 29.16
C ALA A 46 3.88 4.27 30.00
N PRO A 47 5.22 4.48 30.08
CA PRO A 47 6.12 3.61 30.84
C PRO A 47 5.89 3.50 32.36
N ASP A 48 4.92 4.23 32.91
CA ASP A 48 4.50 4.15 34.31
C ASP A 48 3.21 3.33 34.51
N ASP A 49 2.66 2.73 33.44
CA ASP A 49 1.39 1.99 33.36
C ASP A 49 0.12 2.76 33.79
N ARG A 50 0.23 4.07 34.06
CA ARG A 50 -0.90 4.90 34.55
C ARG A 50 -1.79 5.46 33.44
N ALA A 51 -1.28 5.49 32.21
CA ALA A 51 -1.96 6.13 31.08
C ALA A 51 -1.63 5.45 29.74
N LEU A 52 -2.45 5.76 28.74
CA LEU A 52 -2.33 5.34 27.34
C LEU A 52 -2.20 6.57 26.46
N GLY A 53 -1.09 6.66 25.72
CA GLY A 53 -0.88 7.66 24.68
C GLY A 53 -1.32 7.16 23.32
N PHE A 54 -1.83 8.05 22.47
CA PHE A 54 -2.21 7.76 21.10
C PHE A 54 -2.13 9.03 20.23
N LEU A 55 -2.10 8.85 18.91
CA LEU A 55 -2.33 9.94 17.96
C LEU A 55 -3.83 10.07 17.72
N TYR A 56 -4.35 11.29 17.77
CA TYR A 56 -5.78 11.57 17.70
C TYR A 56 -6.07 12.76 16.76
N ILE A 57 -7.10 12.62 15.91
CA ILE A 57 -7.69 13.71 15.13
C ILE A 57 -9.15 13.86 15.59
N PRO A 58 -9.49 14.82 16.47
CA PRO A 58 -10.86 15.04 16.92
C PRO A 58 -11.80 15.36 15.75
N GLY A 59 -13.02 14.80 15.77
CA GLY A 59 -14.08 15.04 14.79
C GLY A 59 -13.88 14.42 13.39
N ASP A 60 -12.68 13.93 13.05
CA ASP A 60 -12.39 13.38 11.73
C ASP A 60 -12.68 11.87 11.60
N THR A 61 -13.15 11.46 10.43
CA THR A 61 -13.38 10.06 10.04
C THR A 61 -12.46 9.60 8.88
N ARG A 62 -11.71 10.52 8.28
CA ARG A 62 -10.65 10.26 7.29
C ARG A 62 -9.38 9.80 8.02
N ARG A 63 -8.36 9.44 7.22
CA ARG A 63 -6.97 9.54 7.66
C ARG A 63 -6.37 10.74 6.98
N ALA A 64 -5.69 11.59 7.74
CA ALA A 64 -4.73 12.55 7.20
C ALA A 64 -3.44 11.80 6.78
N ASP A 65 -3.52 10.99 5.72
CA ASP A 65 -2.38 10.42 5.01
C ASP A 65 -2.54 10.65 3.48
N ALA A 66 -1.40 10.74 2.78
CA ALA A 66 -1.33 11.06 1.34
C ALA A 66 -2.21 10.16 0.46
N LEU A 67 -2.23 8.86 0.82
CA LEU A 67 -2.94 7.78 0.13
C LEU A 67 -4.47 7.77 0.38
N ALA A 68 -5.00 8.68 1.22
CA ALA A 68 -6.43 8.73 1.53
C ALA A 68 -7.19 9.64 0.55
N SER A 69 -8.09 9.04 -0.23
CA SER A 69 -9.06 9.73 -1.11
C SER A 69 -9.69 10.97 -0.44
N THR A 70 -9.61 12.12 -1.12
CA THR A 70 -10.14 13.39 -0.63
C THR A 70 -11.59 13.64 -1.06
N GLY A 71 -12.24 14.62 -0.44
CA GLY A 71 -13.42 15.25 -1.04
C GLY A 71 -13.03 16.15 -2.21
N PRO A 72 -13.95 16.49 -3.12
CA PRO A 72 -13.66 17.47 -4.17
C PRO A 72 -13.27 18.81 -3.56
N GLN A 73 -12.14 19.38 -3.98
CA GLN A 73 -11.73 20.71 -3.54
C GLN A 73 -12.70 21.75 -4.11
N VAL A 74 -13.50 22.35 -3.23
CA VAL A 74 -14.48 23.40 -3.55
C VAL A 74 -14.40 24.52 -2.52
N GLY A 75 -14.46 25.77 -2.99
CA GLY A 75 -14.18 26.95 -2.17
C GLY A 75 -12.76 27.49 -2.39
N VAL A 76 -12.22 28.23 -1.42
CA VAL A 76 -10.87 28.80 -1.49
C VAL A 76 -9.84 27.75 -1.08
N ILE A 77 -8.89 27.46 -1.97
CA ILE A 77 -7.79 26.52 -1.72
C ILE A 77 -6.97 27.02 -0.52
N GLY A 78 -6.68 26.13 0.42
CA GLY A 78 -5.92 26.45 1.65
C GLY A 78 -6.74 27.03 2.81
N GLN A 79 -8.06 27.18 2.70
CA GLN A 79 -8.91 27.73 3.78
C GLN A 79 -9.83 26.72 4.48
N THR A 80 -9.85 25.44 4.09
CA THR A 80 -10.74 24.42 4.67
C THR A 80 -10.04 23.07 4.87
N ASN A 81 -10.57 22.27 5.80
CA ASN A 81 -10.16 20.88 6.07
C ASN A 81 -8.69 20.67 6.45
N ILE A 82 -8.11 21.57 7.25
CA ILE A 82 -6.81 21.32 7.90
C ILE A 82 -7.02 20.30 9.02
N GLU A 83 -6.42 19.12 8.93
CA GLU A 83 -6.43 18.17 10.04
C GLU A 83 -5.36 18.51 11.08
N HIS A 84 -5.68 18.31 12.37
CA HIS A 84 -4.79 18.59 13.50
C HIS A 84 -4.52 17.31 14.32
N GLN A 85 -3.71 16.39 13.78
CA GLN A 85 -3.34 15.17 14.51
C GLN A 85 -2.39 15.51 15.67
N ARG A 86 -2.81 15.24 16.91
CA ARG A 86 -2.06 15.58 18.14
C ARG A 86 -1.78 14.32 18.94
N VAL A 87 -0.77 14.36 19.82
CA VAL A 87 -0.62 13.32 20.86
C VAL A 87 -1.70 13.56 21.90
N ALA A 88 -2.58 12.57 22.09
CA ALA A 88 -3.56 12.51 23.14
C ALA A 88 -3.15 11.47 24.20
N GLN A 89 -3.63 11.65 25.43
CA GLN A 89 -3.42 10.72 26.53
C GLN A 89 -4.73 10.53 27.31
N VAL A 90 -5.04 9.29 27.69
CA VAL A 90 -6.12 8.95 28.65
C VAL A 90 -5.54 8.14 29.80
N ALA A 91 -6.08 8.30 31.01
CA ALA A 91 -5.69 7.48 32.15
C ALA A 91 -6.12 6.01 31.97
N ALA A 92 -5.42 5.07 32.62
CA ALA A 92 -5.71 3.64 32.52
C ALA A 92 -7.12 3.26 33.01
N GLN A 93 -7.63 3.98 34.01
CA GLN A 93 -8.99 3.90 34.52
C GLN A 93 -10.06 4.55 33.60
N GLY A 94 -9.64 5.19 32.51
CA GLY A 94 -10.49 5.86 31.54
C GLY A 94 -10.81 7.33 31.84
N GLY A 95 -11.67 7.91 31.00
CA GLY A 95 -12.10 9.30 31.06
C GLY A 95 -11.92 10.05 29.73
N THR A 96 -12.07 11.37 29.76
CA THR A 96 -11.84 12.25 28.61
C THR A 96 -10.34 12.33 28.29
N PRO A 97 -9.90 12.15 27.03
CA PRO A 97 -8.50 12.31 26.67
C PRO A 97 -8.01 13.76 26.79
N GLN A 98 -6.80 13.95 27.29
CA GLN A 98 -6.08 15.22 27.26
C GLN A 98 -5.21 15.30 25.99
N LEU A 99 -5.27 16.42 25.28
CA LEU A 99 -4.35 16.72 24.17
C LEU A 99 -3.06 17.31 24.74
N LEU A 100 -1.91 16.69 24.43
CA LEU A 100 -0.60 17.07 24.99
C LEU A 100 0.16 18.04 24.09
N THR A 101 0.29 17.73 22.80
CA THR A 101 1.00 18.61 21.83
C THR A 101 0.11 19.78 21.41
N PRO A 102 0.68 20.93 21.01
CA PRO A 102 -0.10 22.08 20.56
C PRO A 102 -0.81 21.81 19.23
N GLU A 103 -1.82 22.63 18.91
CA GLU A 103 -2.64 22.51 17.70
C GLU A 103 -1.92 22.97 16.43
N GLY A 104 -0.98 23.91 16.56
CA GLY A 104 -0.09 24.36 15.48
C GLY A 104 1.00 23.36 15.08
N LEU A 105 0.96 22.12 15.57
CA LEU A 105 1.85 21.03 15.15
C LEU A 105 1.03 19.76 14.87
N PHE A 106 1.05 19.31 13.62
CA PHE A 106 0.60 17.99 13.22
C PHE A 106 1.67 16.95 13.57
N VAL A 107 1.31 15.95 14.38
CA VAL A 107 2.24 14.94 14.89
C VAL A 107 2.10 13.63 14.11
N TYR A 108 3.21 13.15 13.57
CA TYR A 108 3.27 11.94 12.73
C TYR A 108 3.59 10.68 13.55
N GLU A 109 4.49 10.81 14.53
CA GLU A 109 4.96 9.74 15.41
C GLU A 109 5.41 10.31 16.74
N PHE A 110 5.27 9.54 17.83
CA PHE A 110 5.73 9.94 19.16
C PHE A 110 6.28 8.77 19.97
N ASP A 111 7.00 9.08 21.05
CA ASP A 111 7.43 8.18 22.09
C ASP A 111 7.49 8.86 23.47
N TYR A 112 7.40 8.07 24.54
CA TYR A 112 7.51 8.52 25.92
C TYR A 112 8.93 8.35 26.45
N SER A 113 9.41 9.31 27.24
CA SER A 113 10.60 9.12 28.06
C SER A 113 10.40 7.99 29.09
N PRO A 114 11.46 7.30 29.57
CA PRO A 114 11.33 6.14 30.46
C PRO A 114 10.59 6.38 31.79
N GLN A 115 10.44 7.64 32.24
CA GLN A 115 9.68 8.01 33.44
C GLN A 115 8.31 8.63 33.11
N ALA A 116 7.82 8.51 31.87
CA ALA A 116 6.65 9.19 31.29
C ALA A 116 6.66 10.74 31.35
N ARG A 117 7.64 11.40 31.98
CA ARG A 117 7.69 12.87 32.21
C ARG A 117 7.83 13.74 30.96
N ARG A 118 8.36 13.20 29.87
CA ARG A 118 8.49 13.87 28.56
C ARG A 118 7.97 12.99 27.42
N ILE A 119 7.56 13.64 26.33
CA ILE A 119 7.36 13.01 25.02
C ILE A 119 8.36 13.58 24.00
N ALA A 120 8.76 12.74 23.05
CA ALA A 120 9.53 13.10 21.88
C ALA A 120 8.74 12.69 20.64
N TYR A 121 8.70 13.54 19.61
CA TYR A 121 7.81 13.32 18.48
C TYR A 121 8.25 14.01 17.20
N VAL A 122 7.94 13.40 16.06
CA VAL A 122 8.15 14.01 14.73
C VAL A 122 6.88 14.76 14.35
N ALA A 123 6.99 16.05 14.04
CA ALA A 123 5.87 16.91 13.69
C ALA A 123 6.26 18.03 12.70
N ALA A 124 5.26 18.67 12.12
CA ALA A 124 5.40 19.87 11.31
C ALA A 124 4.17 20.79 11.56
N PRO A 125 4.21 22.07 11.17
CA PRO A 125 3.00 22.87 11.05
C PRO A 125 1.99 22.18 10.11
N PRO A 126 0.67 22.28 10.33
CA PRO A 126 -0.32 21.81 9.35
C PRO A 126 -0.23 22.57 8.00
N PRO A 127 -0.77 22.04 6.88
CA PRO A 127 -1.48 20.77 6.75
C PRO A 127 -0.57 19.54 6.84
N GLY A 128 -1.02 18.52 7.60
CA GLY A 128 -0.20 17.36 7.92
C GLY A 128 0.22 16.51 6.72
N ALA A 129 -0.66 16.34 5.73
CA ALA A 129 -0.40 15.44 4.60
C ALA A 129 0.79 15.86 3.73
N ASP A 130 1.03 17.17 3.58
CA ASP A 130 2.15 17.72 2.80
C ASP A 130 3.40 17.96 3.66
N HIS A 131 3.26 18.54 4.85
CA HIS A 131 4.45 18.99 5.59
C HIS A 131 5.29 17.87 6.26
N TRP A 132 5.05 16.59 5.97
CA TRP A 132 5.85 15.49 6.54
C TRP A 132 7.31 15.52 6.07
N TRP A 133 7.59 15.84 4.80
CA TRP A 133 8.97 15.82 4.29
C TRP A 133 9.86 16.95 4.84
N VAL A 134 9.28 17.93 5.54
CA VAL A 134 9.98 19.01 6.26
C VAL A 134 9.86 18.89 7.79
N ALA A 135 9.35 17.75 8.30
CA ALA A 135 9.08 17.56 9.73
C ALA A 135 10.34 17.57 10.61
N GLN A 136 10.17 18.11 11.82
CA GLN A 136 11.22 18.27 12.83
C GLN A 136 10.99 17.33 14.01
N LEU A 137 12.05 17.01 14.74
CA LEU A 137 11.98 16.27 16.00
C LEU A 137 11.79 17.27 17.16
N TYR A 138 10.69 17.14 17.90
CA TYR A 138 10.39 17.95 19.07
C TYR A 138 10.47 17.13 20.36
N VAL A 139 10.73 17.84 21.47
CA VAL A 139 10.61 17.33 22.85
C VAL A 139 9.77 18.31 23.67
N GLN A 140 8.88 17.78 24.52
CA GLN A 140 8.17 18.57 25.55
C GLN A 140 7.87 17.74 26.81
N PRO A 141 7.62 18.37 27.96
CA PRO A 141 6.96 17.74 29.10
C PRO A 141 5.61 17.10 28.76
N THR A 142 5.30 15.95 29.38
CA THR A 142 4.04 15.21 29.19
C THR A 142 2.91 15.88 29.97
N ARG A 143 2.40 17.00 29.45
CA ARG A 143 1.20 17.69 29.89
C ARG A 143 0.65 18.55 28.76
N ALA A 144 -0.62 18.92 28.84
CA ALA A 144 -1.16 20.02 28.03
C ALA A 144 -0.36 21.32 28.26
N ASP A 145 -0.41 22.23 27.29
CA ASP A 145 0.14 23.59 27.34
C ASP A 145 1.65 23.64 27.67
N ALA A 146 2.37 22.56 27.37
CA ALA A 146 3.82 22.54 27.39
C ALA A 146 4.36 23.13 26.08
N ARG A 147 5.30 24.07 26.18
CA ARG A 147 5.96 24.61 24.97
C ARG A 147 6.85 23.52 24.35
N PRO A 148 6.71 23.23 23.05
CA PRO A 148 7.60 22.30 22.36
C PRO A 148 8.96 22.96 22.10
N ARG A 149 10.03 22.17 22.15
CA ARG A 149 11.36 22.58 21.68
C ARG A 149 11.79 21.65 20.55
N ALA A 150 12.07 22.19 19.37
CA ALA A 150 12.73 21.46 18.31
C ALA A 150 14.15 21.06 18.78
N VAL A 151 14.51 19.79 18.61
CA VAL A 151 15.83 19.25 18.97
C VAL A 151 16.63 18.79 17.75
N VAL A 152 15.95 18.50 16.63
CA VAL A 152 16.55 18.31 15.29
C VAL A 152 15.61 18.91 14.25
N ASP A 153 16.15 19.79 13.40
CA ASP A 153 15.49 20.26 12.18
C ASP A 153 16.30 19.82 10.95
N PRO A 154 15.84 18.82 10.17
CA PRO A 154 16.58 18.31 9.01
C PRO A 154 16.92 19.37 7.95
N ASN A 155 16.19 20.48 7.92
CA ASN A 155 16.38 21.57 6.96
C ASN A 155 17.56 22.49 7.32
N THR A 156 18.00 22.53 8.60
CA THR A 156 19.07 23.43 9.07
C THR A 156 20.26 22.73 9.73
N VAL A 157 20.15 21.45 10.10
CA VAL A 157 21.32 20.65 10.51
C VAL A 157 22.32 20.48 9.36
N ALA A 158 23.60 20.43 9.70
CA ALA A 158 24.68 20.05 8.79
C ALA A 158 24.87 18.52 8.74
N GLY A 159 25.66 18.04 7.78
CA GLY A 159 26.03 16.62 7.67
C GLY A 159 25.07 15.78 6.80
N PRO A 160 25.13 14.44 6.88
CA PRO A 160 24.47 13.54 5.94
C PRO A 160 22.92 13.60 5.96
N LEU A 161 22.35 14.02 7.10
CA LEU A 161 20.91 14.19 7.35
C LEU A 161 20.29 15.41 6.65
N HIS A 162 21.10 16.37 6.19
CA HIS A 162 20.61 17.65 5.67
C HIS A 162 19.64 17.46 4.48
N GLY A 163 18.41 17.97 4.63
CA GLY A 163 17.35 17.89 3.63
C GLY A 163 16.71 16.51 3.47
N LEU A 164 16.86 15.61 4.46
CA LEU A 164 16.26 14.27 4.48
C LEU A 164 15.10 14.14 5.47
N GLN A 165 14.33 13.07 5.34
CA GLN A 165 13.17 12.78 6.19
C GLN A 165 13.62 12.13 7.50
N ILE A 166 12.83 12.32 8.56
CA ILE A 166 13.04 11.67 9.87
C ILE A 166 11.81 10.92 10.33
N ALA A 167 12.02 9.79 10.98
CA ALA A 167 10.98 8.88 11.45
C ALA A 167 11.42 8.08 12.68
N LEU A 168 10.46 7.41 13.32
CA LEU A 168 10.66 6.46 14.41
C LEU A 168 11.46 7.00 15.63
N PRO A 169 11.10 8.16 16.20
CA PRO A 169 11.81 8.71 17.37
C PRO A 169 11.62 7.80 18.59
N ARG A 170 12.70 7.43 19.28
CA ARG A 170 12.66 6.59 20.49
C ARG A 170 13.64 7.07 21.55
N PHE A 171 13.15 7.35 22.76
CA PHE A 171 14.02 7.70 23.88
C PHE A 171 14.91 6.51 24.27
N ALA A 172 16.19 6.80 24.56
CA ALA A 172 17.06 5.85 25.22
C ALA A 172 16.58 5.54 26.65
N PRO A 173 16.95 4.38 27.23
CA PRO A 173 16.59 4.02 28.61
C PRO A 173 17.05 5.02 29.70
N ASP A 174 17.98 5.93 29.37
CA ASP A 174 18.40 7.03 30.25
C ASP A 174 17.49 8.27 30.21
N GLY A 175 16.61 8.40 29.20
CA GLY A 175 15.77 9.60 28.96
C GLY A 175 16.53 10.87 28.57
N ARG A 176 17.86 10.78 28.36
CA ARG A 176 18.80 11.86 27.99
C ARG A 176 19.16 11.84 26.51
N ARG A 177 18.96 10.73 25.81
CA ARG A 177 19.21 10.59 24.36
C ARG A 177 17.94 10.14 23.62
N ILE A 178 17.85 10.46 22.33
CA ILE A 178 16.80 9.99 21.41
C ILE A 178 17.49 9.40 20.18
N ALA A 179 17.12 8.18 19.81
CA ALA A 179 17.46 7.61 18.50
C ALA A 179 16.29 7.82 17.52
N PHE A 180 16.58 7.90 16.22
CA PHE A 180 15.60 8.00 15.15
C PHE A 180 16.19 7.45 13.84
N ILE A 181 15.36 7.21 12.81
CA ILE A 181 15.84 6.90 11.45
C ILE A 181 15.79 8.17 10.61
N GLY A 182 16.86 8.44 9.85
CA GLY A 182 16.97 9.57 8.93
C GLY A 182 17.41 9.12 7.54
N GLY A 183 16.71 9.53 6.49
CA GLY A 183 16.96 9.03 5.12
C GLY A 183 16.05 9.65 4.06
N LEU A 184 16.34 9.36 2.80
CA LEU A 184 15.52 9.79 1.67
C LEU A 184 14.30 8.87 1.53
N MET A 185 13.15 9.32 2.03
CA MET A 185 11.90 8.52 2.11
C MET A 185 10.81 9.15 1.24
N SER A 186 10.08 8.33 0.47
CA SER A 186 9.03 8.82 -0.41
C SER A 186 7.69 9.05 0.30
N ASP A 187 7.36 8.28 1.33
CA ASP A 187 6.02 8.23 1.91
C ASP A 187 6.05 8.19 3.45
N GLN A 188 5.08 8.83 4.11
CA GLN A 188 4.96 8.76 5.57
C GLN A 188 4.76 7.31 6.05
N GLY A 189 5.70 6.80 6.85
CA GLY A 189 5.67 5.42 7.35
C GLY A 189 6.31 4.39 6.41
N ALA A 190 6.80 4.79 5.23
CA ALA A 190 7.80 4.05 4.46
C ALA A 190 9.22 4.33 5.03
N THR A 191 9.37 4.17 6.34
CA THR A 191 10.60 4.43 7.09
C THR A 191 11.79 3.64 6.56
N GLY A 192 12.80 4.35 6.04
CA GLY A 192 14.06 3.75 5.60
C GLY A 192 15.17 4.79 5.55
N GLY A 193 16.32 4.47 6.12
CA GLY A 193 17.49 5.36 6.16
C GLY A 193 18.56 4.84 7.10
N ASP A 194 19.45 5.73 7.52
CA ASP A 194 20.46 5.48 8.55
C ASP A 194 19.91 5.73 9.96
N VAL A 195 20.53 5.14 10.99
CA VAL A 195 20.12 5.34 12.39
C VAL A 195 20.89 6.49 13.00
N TYR A 196 20.19 7.52 13.47
CA TYR A 196 20.76 8.71 14.09
C TYR A 196 20.51 8.73 15.60
N LEU A 197 21.40 9.43 16.32
CA LEU A 197 21.33 9.66 17.76
C LEU A 197 21.49 11.15 18.08
N VAL A 198 20.64 11.70 18.94
CA VAL A 198 20.74 13.09 19.42
C VAL A 198 20.52 13.17 20.93
N SER A 199 21.04 14.23 21.55
CA SER A 199 20.67 14.61 22.90
C SER A 199 19.18 14.97 22.97
N ALA A 200 18.50 14.53 24.03
CA ALA A 200 17.13 14.94 24.32
C ALA A 200 17.02 16.45 24.63
N GLU A 201 18.15 17.14 24.84
CA GLU A 201 18.22 18.60 24.95
C GLU A 201 18.46 19.33 23.62
N GLY A 202 18.66 18.61 22.52
CA GLY A 202 19.08 19.16 21.23
C GLY A 202 20.60 19.22 21.05
N GLY A 203 21.02 19.51 19.82
CA GLY A 203 22.42 19.50 19.40
C GLY A 203 22.58 18.86 18.01
N ALA A 204 23.81 18.70 17.55
CA ALA A 204 24.08 17.98 16.30
C ALA A 204 23.69 16.49 16.44
N PRO A 205 22.87 15.93 15.53
CA PRO A 205 22.62 14.50 15.48
C PRO A 205 23.83 13.76 14.91
N VAL A 206 24.14 12.58 15.47
CA VAL A 206 25.24 11.71 15.06
C VAL A 206 24.68 10.52 14.29
N ASP A 207 25.24 10.26 13.11
CA ASP A 207 24.95 9.06 12.32
C ASP A 207 25.67 7.84 12.93
N LEU A 208 24.90 6.80 13.27
CA LEU A 208 25.40 5.54 13.83
C LEU A 208 25.62 4.46 12.76
N THR A 209 25.14 4.63 11.53
CA THR A 209 25.29 3.63 10.45
C THR A 209 25.93 4.17 9.15
N PRO A 210 26.87 5.14 9.18
CA PRO A 210 27.32 5.84 7.98
C PRO A 210 27.88 4.87 6.92
N GLY A 211 27.21 4.83 5.76
CA GLY A 211 27.62 4.01 4.62
C GLY A 211 27.32 2.51 4.74
N ILE A 212 26.44 2.11 5.67
CA ILE A 212 25.97 0.73 5.83
C ILE A 212 25.36 0.16 4.53
N GLY A 213 25.57 -1.14 4.27
CA GLY A 213 25.09 -1.83 3.06
C GLY A 213 23.63 -2.35 3.10
N VAL A 214 22.84 -1.95 4.10
CA VAL A 214 21.44 -2.34 4.32
C VAL A 214 20.63 -1.11 4.70
N THR A 215 19.30 -1.17 4.72
CA THR A 215 18.47 0.00 5.09
C THR A 215 17.66 -0.30 6.36
N PRO A 216 18.12 0.14 7.55
CA PRO A 216 17.32 0.22 8.75
C PRO A 216 15.93 0.81 8.48
N SER A 217 14.89 0.10 8.94
CA SER A 217 13.48 0.50 8.75
C SER A 217 12.66 0.44 10.04
N TRP A 218 13.11 -0.34 11.03
CA TRP A 218 12.57 -0.32 12.39
C TRP A 218 13.64 -0.65 13.44
N PHE A 219 13.55 -0.07 14.63
CA PHE A 219 14.38 -0.46 15.76
C PHE A 219 13.66 -0.33 17.11
N ALA A 220 14.22 -0.99 18.13
CA ALA A 220 13.88 -0.81 19.54
C ALA A 220 15.16 -0.85 20.41
N TRP A 221 15.15 -0.15 21.54
CA TRP A 221 16.26 -0.22 22.51
C TRP A 221 16.28 -1.58 23.20
N ALA A 222 17.42 -2.29 23.09
CA ALA A 222 17.66 -3.58 23.74
C ALA A 222 18.40 -3.43 25.08
N GLY A 223 19.20 -2.38 25.22
CA GLY A 223 19.91 -1.96 26.44
C GLY A 223 20.37 -0.51 26.31
N ALA A 224 21.02 0.06 27.33
CA ALA A 224 21.40 1.48 27.34
C ALA A 224 22.37 1.88 26.20
N HIS A 225 23.09 0.91 25.63
CA HIS A 225 24.08 1.11 24.54
C HIS A 225 23.84 0.14 23.37
N ALA A 226 22.63 -0.39 23.20
CA ALA A 226 22.34 -1.34 22.12
C ALA A 226 20.90 -1.23 21.62
N LEU A 227 20.74 -1.25 20.30
CA LEU A 227 19.46 -1.42 19.62
C LEU A 227 19.33 -2.84 19.07
N LEU A 228 18.09 -3.33 19.01
CA LEU A 228 17.65 -4.32 18.03
C LEU A 228 17.16 -3.55 16.79
N VAL A 229 17.61 -3.94 15.60
CA VAL A 229 17.20 -3.31 14.34
C VAL A 229 16.65 -4.37 13.38
N ASN A 230 15.56 -4.04 12.68
CA ASN A 230 15.11 -4.72 11.47
C ASN A 230 15.39 -3.79 10.27
N ALA A 231 15.98 -4.36 9.22
CA ALA A 231 16.41 -3.63 8.03
C ALA A 231 16.03 -4.38 6.76
N PHE A 232 15.78 -3.64 5.68
CA PHE A 232 15.84 -4.22 4.34
C PHE A 232 17.29 -4.61 4.01
N ALA A 233 17.50 -5.80 3.46
CA ALA A 233 18.82 -6.28 3.06
C ALA A 233 18.71 -7.11 1.78
N GLY A 234 19.10 -6.54 0.63
CA GLY A 234 19.02 -7.24 -0.67
C GLY A 234 17.62 -7.79 -0.96
N GLY A 235 16.58 -6.98 -0.80
CA GLY A 235 15.17 -7.39 -0.94
C GLY A 235 14.69 -8.40 0.11
N SER A 236 15.47 -8.70 1.14
CA SER A 236 15.11 -9.57 2.29
C SER A 236 14.93 -8.73 3.55
N SER A 237 14.58 -9.35 4.69
CA SER A 237 14.67 -8.71 6.01
C SER A 237 15.94 -9.15 6.72
N GLN A 238 16.62 -8.26 7.44
CA GLN A 238 17.75 -8.57 8.31
C GLN A 238 17.49 -8.05 9.72
N LEU A 239 17.51 -8.97 10.68
CA LEU A 239 17.60 -8.64 12.09
C LEU A 239 19.07 -8.51 12.48
N ALA A 240 19.39 -7.44 13.20
CA ALA A 240 20.73 -7.08 13.64
C ALA A 240 20.70 -6.45 15.03
N THR A 241 21.86 -6.36 15.69
CA THR A 241 22.06 -5.41 16.78
C THR A 241 22.96 -4.28 16.31
N LEU A 242 22.68 -3.07 16.80
CA LEU A 242 23.52 -1.89 16.63
C LEU A 242 23.98 -1.46 18.02
N ARG A 243 25.27 -1.68 18.33
CA ARG A 243 25.89 -1.27 19.59
C ARG A 243 26.36 0.18 19.46
N ILE A 244 26.33 0.96 20.54
CA ILE A 244 26.63 2.40 20.55
C ILE A 244 27.77 2.67 21.53
N ASP A 245 28.95 2.93 20.98
CA ASP A 245 30.21 3.14 21.72
C ASP A 245 30.94 4.39 21.22
N GLY A 246 31.39 5.25 22.13
CA GLY A 246 32.01 6.56 21.80
C GLY A 246 31.14 7.55 21.01
N GLY A 247 29.89 7.20 20.69
CA GLY A 247 29.03 7.92 19.72
C GLY A 247 29.01 7.29 18.32
N HIS A 248 29.79 6.24 18.09
CA HIS A 248 29.78 5.43 16.86
C HIS A 248 28.88 4.20 17.01
N GLY A 249 28.31 3.74 15.89
CA GLY A 249 27.56 2.49 15.84
C GLY A 249 28.39 1.32 15.32
N GLN A 250 28.25 0.15 15.97
CA GLN A 250 28.80 -1.13 15.50
C GLN A 250 27.64 -2.04 15.07
N TRP A 251 27.48 -2.26 13.76
CA TRP A 251 26.43 -3.12 13.21
C TRP A 251 26.83 -4.59 13.22
N GLN A 252 25.98 -5.44 13.81
CA GLN A 252 26.17 -6.90 13.83
C GLN A 252 24.90 -7.61 13.35
N PRO A 253 24.89 -8.20 12.14
CA PRO A 253 23.80 -9.03 11.67
C PRO A 253 23.58 -10.24 12.58
N LEU A 254 22.33 -10.46 13.00
CA LEU A 254 21.92 -11.61 13.81
C LEU A 254 21.26 -12.69 12.93
N ARG A 255 20.42 -12.30 11.97
CA ARG A 255 19.75 -13.21 11.03
C ARG A 255 19.16 -12.47 9.82
N THR A 256 19.55 -12.87 8.60
CA THR A 256 18.83 -12.50 7.37
C THR A 256 17.75 -13.56 7.07
N MET A 257 16.58 -13.12 6.61
CA MET A 257 15.43 -13.97 6.28
C MET A 257 14.80 -13.52 4.97
N HIS A 258 14.62 -14.46 4.04
CA HIS A 258 13.90 -14.25 2.76
C HIS A 258 12.38 -14.24 2.98
N ALA A 259 11.92 -13.33 3.84
CA ALA A 259 10.52 -13.08 4.16
C ALA A 259 10.33 -11.60 4.50
N ALA A 260 9.11 -11.10 4.34
CA ALA A 260 8.68 -9.85 4.96
C ALA A 260 8.32 -10.12 6.42
N LEU A 261 8.79 -9.25 7.31
CA LEU A 261 8.54 -9.30 8.75
C LEU A 261 7.79 -8.04 9.21
N GLY A 262 6.79 -8.21 10.07
CA GLY A 262 6.08 -7.09 10.69
C GLY A 262 5.04 -7.54 11.71
N ASP A 263 4.73 -6.74 12.73
CA ASP A 263 3.59 -6.94 13.63
C ASP A 263 2.31 -6.25 13.14
N GLY A 264 2.44 -5.30 12.20
CA GLY A 264 1.35 -4.51 11.63
C GLY A 264 1.13 -3.13 12.29
N THR A 265 1.93 -2.75 13.29
CA THR A 265 1.86 -1.44 13.95
C THR A 265 2.57 -0.34 13.16
N ALA A 266 3.73 -0.67 12.58
CA ALA A 266 4.50 0.13 11.63
C ALA A 266 5.23 -0.78 10.64
N MET A 267 5.89 -0.21 9.63
CA MET A 267 6.71 -1.00 8.69
C MET A 267 7.87 -1.68 9.44
N SER A 268 8.15 -2.94 9.08
CA SER A 268 9.22 -3.76 9.67
C SER A 268 9.18 -3.96 11.20
N ALA A 269 8.11 -3.53 11.88
CA ALA A 269 8.00 -3.52 13.33
C ALA A 269 7.88 -4.92 13.95
N LEU A 270 8.42 -5.11 15.16
CA LEU A 270 8.41 -6.37 15.88
C LEU A 270 7.96 -6.13 17.33
N ALA A 271 7.24 -7.09 17.91
CA ALA A 271 6.93 -7.06 19.34
C ALA A 271 8.12 -7.60 20.14
N LEU A 272 8.80 -6.72 20.87
CA LEU A 272 9.83 -7.06 21.86
C LEU A 272 9.17 -7.25 23.23
N ALA A 273 9.47 -8.38 23.91
CA ALA A 273 9.02 -8.60 25.28
C ALA A 273 9.64 -7.57 26.24
N ALA A 274 8.93 -7.20 27.31
CA ALA A 274 9.39 -6.16 28.24
C ALA A 274 10.74 -6.47 28.94
N GLN A 275 11.09 -7.76 29.08
CA GLN A 275 12.38 -8.20 29.62
C GLN A 275 13.51 -8.18 28.56
N GLY A 276 13.15 -8.01 27.28
CA GLY A 276 14.06 -7.99 26.13
C GLY A 276 14.73 -9.34 25.82
N ASP A 277 14.10 -10.43 26.23
CA ASP A 277 14.53 -11.83 26.11
C ASP A 277 13.82 -12.59 24.97
N ALA A 278 12.72 -12.05 24.44
CA ALA A 278 11.91 -12.68 23.41
C ALA A 278 11.33 -11.68 22.39
N LEU A 279 11.12 -12.17 21.17
CA LEU A 279 10.50 -11.47 20.05
C LEU A 279 9.29 -12.22 19.52
N ALA A 280 8.29 -11.48 19.05
CA ALA A 280 7.17 -12.00 18.26
C ALA A 280 6.87 -11.10 17.03
N TRP A 281 6.50 -11.71 15.91
CA TRP A 281 6.21 -11.00 14.65
C TRP A 281 5.35 -11.84 13.70
N ILE A 282 4.74 -11.23 12.68
CA ILE A 282 4.12 -11.95 11.56
C ILE A 282 5.18 -12.08 10.46
N GLN A 283 5.28 -13.27 9.85
CA GLN A 283 6.24 -13.57 8.79
C GLN A 283 5.60 -14.40 7.68
N GLY A 284 5.88 -14.05 6.43
CA GLY A 284 5.55 -14.87 5.25
C GLY A 284 6.40 -14.51 4.04
N SER A 285 6.48 -15.41 3.07
CA SER A 285 7.24 -15.28 1.82
C SER A 285 6.36 -15.56 0.60
N PHE A 286 6.94 -15.73 -0.60
CA PHE A 286 6.17 -16.25 -1.75
C PHE A 286 5.83 -17.74 -1.59
N GLU A 287 6.55 -18.46 -0.73
CA GLU A 287 6.44 -19.90 -0.48
C GLU A 287 5.63 -20.20 0.78
N THR A 288 5.74 -19.34 1.80
CA THR A 288 5.13 -19.53 3.12
C THR A 288 4.03 -18.50 3.40
N PRO A 289 2.79 -18.92 3.71
CA PRO A 289 1.73 -17.99 4.09
C PRO A 289 2.01 -17.38 5.48
N PRO A 290 1.40 -16.22 5.81
CA PRO A 290 1.71 -15.50 7.03
C PRO A 290 1.28 -16.28 8.27
N GLU A 291 2.22 -16.50 9.19
CA GLU A 291 1.97 -17.03 10.54
C GLU A 291 2.59 -16.08 11.57
N VAL A 292 2.24 -16.25 12.84
CA VAL A 292 2.94 -15.59 13.96
C VAL A 292 4.15 -16.43 14.35
N TRP A 293 5.32 -15.80 14.39
CA TRP A 293 6.60 -16.41 14.75
C TRP A 293 7.12 -15.83 16.06
N THR A 294 7.94 -16.61 16.75
CA THR A 294 8.68 -16.19 17.94
C THR A 294 10.14 -16.64 17.88
N SER A 295 11.01 -15.92 18.58
CA SER A 295 12.38 -16.37 18.89
C SER A 295 12.87 -15.74 20.19
N THR A 296 13.79 -16.41 20.87
CA THR A 296 14.45 -15.88 22.07
C THR A 296 15.76 -15.18 21.74
N LEU A 297 16.08 -14.16 22.53
CA LEU A 297 17.26 -13.32 22.47
C LEU A 297 18.22 -13.73 23.58
N ARG A 298 19.46 -14.09 23.21
CA ARG A 298 20.54 -14.25 24.19
C ARG A 298 21.25 -12.91 24.32
N ARG A 299 21.22 -12.32 25.52
CA ARG A 299 21.94 -11.07 25.82
C ARG A 299 23.47 -11.26 25.84
N ALA A 300 24.18 -10.19 25.57
CA ALA A 300 25.61 -10.03 25.82
C ALA A 300 25.85 -9.52 27.26
N ALA A 301 27.08 -9.67 27.77
CA ALA A 301 27.43 -9.22 29.13
C ALA A 301 27.32 -7.68 29.31
N ASP A 302 27.47 -6.93 28.23
CA ASP A 302 27.28 -5.47 28.14
C ASP A 302 25.82 -5.02 27.93
N GLY A 303 24.86 -5.96 27.99
CA GLY A 303 23.43 -5.69 27.80
C GLY A 303 22.97 -5.65 26.34
N GLY A 304 23.87 -5.77 25.35
CA GLY A 304 23.52 -5.96 23.94
C GLY A 304 22.86 -7.31 23.64
N ILE A 305 22.59 -7.59 22.36
CA ILE A 305 22.05 -8.88 21.89
C ILE A 305 23.20 -9.69 21.26
N ALA A 306 23.58 -10.80 21.88
CA ALA A 306 24.66 -11.65 21.42
C ALA A 306 24.22 -12.71 20.40
N ALA A 307 22.96 -13.15 20.43
CA ALA A 307 22.41 -14.11 19.46
C ALA A 307 20.87 -14.10 19.43
N LEU A 308 20.32 -14.53 18.28
CA LEU A 308 18.90 -14.80 18.06
C LEU A 308 18.72 -16.31 17.81
N ALA A 309 17.89 -16.97 18.62
CA ALA A 309 17.57 -18.38 18.45
C ALA A 309 16.91 -18.68 17.09
N ALA A 310 16.77 -19.96 16.73
CA ALA A 310 16.03 -20.37 15.54
C ALA A 310 14.55 -19.95 15.68
N PRO A 311 13.99 -19.11 14.79
CA PRO A 311 12.60 -18.72 14.87
C PRO A 311 11.65 -19.91 14.70
N ARG A 312 10.56 -19.92 15.47
CA ARG A 312 9.49 -20.92 15.37
C ARG A 312 8.15 -20.25 15.10
N ALA A 313 7.35 -20.82 14.20
CA ALA A 313 5.94 -20.47 14.08
C ALA A 313 5.20 -20.97 15.34
N ILE A 314 4.39 -20.10 15.96
CA ILE A 314 3.49 -20.46 17.07
C ILE A 314 2.03 -20.58 16.63
N THR A 315 1.73 -20.23 15.38
CA THR A 315 0.45 -20.50 14.72
C THR A 315 0.64 -21.36 13.48
N GLN A 316 -0.42 -22.08 13.10
CA GLN A 316 -0.51 -22.88 11.87
C GLN A 316 -1.86 -22.63 11.15
N ILE A 317 -2.38 -21.40 11.27
CA ILE A 317 -3.73 -21.01 10.82
C ILE A 317 -3.87 -21.16 9.30
N ASN A 318 -2.77 -20.99 8.57
CA ASN A 318 -2.67 -20.99 7.12
C ASN A 318 -1.87 -22.20 6.59
N ALA A 319 -1.49 -23.17 7.43
CA ALA A 319 -0.65 -24.32 7.05
C ALA A 319 -1.25 -25.22 5.93
N GLY A 320 -2.57 -25.18 5.74
CA GLY A 320 -3.26 -25.86 4.63
C GLY A 320 -3.29 -25.09 3.30
N ILE A 321 -2.82 -23.83 3.27
CA ILE A 321 -2.80 -22.99 2.06
C ILE A 321 -1.53 -23.29 1.25
N ARG A 322 -1.61 -23.21 -0.07
CA ARG A 322 -0.48 -23.38 -1.00
C ARG A 322 -0.42 -22.22 -2.02
N PRO A 323 0.78 -21.88 -2.53
CA PRO A 323 0.91 -20.91 -3.62
C PRO A 323 0.04 -21.26 -4.83
N LEU A 324 -0.50 -20.24 -5.49
CA LEU A 324 -1.17 -20.35 -6.80
C LEU A 324 -0.27 -19.82 -7.95
N TRP A 325 1.01 -19.66 -7.66
CA TRP A 325 2.05 -19.10 -8.50
C TRP A 325 3.28 -20.01 -8.47
N GLY A 326 4.18 -19.86 -9.45
CA GLY A 326 5.42 -20.62 -9.53
C GLY A 326 6.42 -20.17 -8.47
N LYS A 327 7.49 -20.95 -8.27
CA LYS A 327 8.58 -20.63 -7.32
C LYS A 327 9.11 -19.20 -7.50
N SER A 328 9.58 -18.58 -6.43
CA SER A 328 10.37 -17.35 -6.53
C SER A 328 11.87 -17.64 -6.55
N VAL A 329 12.66 -16.69 -7.05
CA VAL A 329 14.11 -16.60 -6.86
C VAL A 329 14.53 -15.15 -6.64
N SER A 330 15.53 -14.92 -5.80
CA SER A 330 16.24 -13.63 -5.75
C SER A 330 17.27 -13.59 -6.89
N LEU A 331 17.22 -12.53 -7.68
CA LEU A 331 18.21 -12.22 -8.71
C LEU A 331 19.03 -11.01 -8.28
N HIS A 332 20.32 -11.04 -8.61
CA HIS A 332 21.25 -9.95 -8.37
C HIS A 332 22.04 -9.69 -9.65
N TRP A 333 22.25 -8.41 -9.96
CA TRP A 333 23.04 -7.94 -11.09
C TRP A 333 23.77 -6.63 -10.74
N SER A 334 24.82 -6.30 -11.47
CA SER A 334 25.57 -5.05 -11.27
C SER A 334 25.32 -4.10 -12.44
N ASN A 335 25.09 -2.82 -12.15
CA ASN A 335 24.95 -1.79 -13.16
C ASN A 335 25.54 -0.46 -12.67
N GLN A 336 26.42 0.17 -13.45
CA GLN A 336 27.05 1.46 -13.14
C GLN A 336 27.60 1.60 -11.70
N GLY A 337 28.23 0.54 -11.17
CA GLY A 337 28.82 0.54 -9.81
C GLY A 337 27.84 0.26 -8.66
N PHE A 338 26.56 0.01 -8.95
CA PHE A 338 25.56 -0.44 -7.97
C PHE A 338 25.26 -1.94 -8.12
N HIS A 339 25.04 -2.62 -7.00
CA HIS A 339 24.54 -3.99 -6.95
C HIS A 339 23.02 -3.96 -6.76
N VAL A 340 22.29 -4.31 -7.81
CA VAL A 340 20.83 -4.26 -7.87
C VAL A 340 20.26 -5.64 -7.54
N GLN A 341 19.13 -5.68 -6.85
CA GLN A 341 18.39 -6.91 -6.54
C GLN A 341 17.00 -6.89 -7.21
N GLY A 342 16.43 -8.07 -7.45
CA GLY A 342 15.02 -8.19 -7.79
C GLY A 342 14.50 -9.62 -7.65
N TRP A 343 13.21 -9.77 -7.36
CA TRP A 343 12.56 -11.07 -7.26
C TRP A 343 11.99 -11.50 -8.60
N LEU A 344 12.22 -12.73 -9.02
CA LEU A 344 11.58 -13.33 -10.20
C LEU A 344 10.60 -14.42 -9.76
N LEU A 345 9.32 -14.23 -10.08
CA LEU A 345 8.27 -15.23 -9.91
C LEU A 345 8.11 -16.03 -11.20
N TYR A 346 8.19 -17.36 -11.10
CA TYR A 346 8.03 -18.26 -12.25
C TYR A 346 6.55 -18.37 -12.66
N PRO A 347 6.26 -18.78 -13.92
CA PRO A 347 4.97 -19.38 -14.28
C PRO A 347 4.53 -20.47 -13.29
N ALA A 348 3.25 -20.52 -12.93
CA ALA A 348 2.73 -21.55 -12.01
C ALA A 348 2.95 -22.98 -12.54
N ASN A 349 2.68 -23.19 -13.83
CA ASN A 349 2.94 -24.44 -14.55
C ASN A 349 4.20 -24.23 -15.42
N TYR A 350 5.37 -24.14 -14.79
CA TYR A 350 6.64 -23.95 -15.48
C TYR A 350 7.19 -25.25 -16.07
N ASP A 351 7.56 -25.19 -17.34
CA ASP A 351 8.18 -26.23 -18.15
C ASP A 351 9.44 -25.62 -18.82
N PRO A 352 10.66 -26.14 -18.58
CA PRO A 352 11.88 -25.59 -19.16
C PRO A 352 11.95 -25.66 -20.69
N HIS A 353 11.09 -26.46 -21.34
CA HIS A 353 11.03 -26.57 -22.81
C HIS A 353 10.12 -25.52 -23.46
N GLN A 354 9.37 -24.72 -22.68
CA GLN A 354 8.47 -23.68 -23.18
C GLN A 354 9.04 -22.26 -23.02
N ARG A 355 8.77 -21.36 -23.99
CA ARG A 355 9.11 -19.93 -23.89
C ARG A 355 7.95 -19.07 -23.40
N TYR A 356 8.17 -18.40 -22.27
CA TYR A 356 7.17 -17.63 -21.54
C TYR A 356 7.25 -16.12 -21.80
N PRO A 357 6.11 -15.40 -21.73
CA PRO A 357 6.11 -13.94 -21.66
C PRO A 357 6.64 -13.45 -20.30
N LEU A 358 7.17 -12.23 -20.25
CA LEU A 358 7.69 -11.59 -19.04
C LEU A 358 6.90 -10.30 -18.75
N ILE A 359 6.50 -10.10 -17.50
CA ILE A 359 6.02 -8.80 -17.01
C ILE A 359 7.02 -8.25 -16.00
N VAL A 360 7.46 -7.01 -16.20
CA VAL A 360 8.18 -6.23 -15.19
C VAL A 360 7.18 -5.47 -14.35
N SER A 361 7.17 -5.72 -13.04
CA SER A 361 6.27 -5.11 -12.06
C SER A 361 7.06 -4.15 -11.17
N VAL A 362 7.14 -2.88 -11.57
CA VAL A 362 7.84 -1.82 -10.83
C VAL A 362 7.01 -1.40 -9.61
N HIS A 363 7.66 -1.16 -8.47
CA HIS A 363 6.99 -0.74 -7.23
C HIS A 363 6.63 0.75 -7.21
N GLY A 364 5.72 1.13 -6.31
CA GLY A 364 5.45 2.53 -5.96
C GLY A 364 6.54 3.11 -5.07
N GLY A 365 6.60 4.44 -4.99
CA GLY A 365 7.73 5.20 -4.45
C GLY A 365 9.05 5.00 -5.24
N PRO A 366 9.93 6.01 -5.30
CA PRO A 366 11.36 5.74 -5.49
C PRO A 366 11.91 4.92 -4.30
N SER A 367 11.60 5.35 -3.07
CA SER A 367 12.14 4.81 -1.82
C SER A 367 11.24 3.74 -1.21
N TRP A 368 11.25 2.55 -1.81
CA TRP A 368 10.54 1.37 -1.32
C TRP A 368 11.34 0.09 -1.62
N ALA A 369 10.94 -1.08 -1.13
CA ALA A 369 11.48 -2.36 -1.58
C ALA A 369 10.44 -3.48 -1.67
N VAL A 370 10.48 -4.25 -2.76
CA VAL A 370 9.77 -5.52 -2.86
C VAL A 370 10.51 -6.58 -2.05
N GLN A 371 9.96 -6.90 -0.89
CA GLN A 371 10.30 -8.09 -0.11
C GLN A 371 9.47 -9.32 -0.55
N PRO A 372 9.99 -10.55 -0.39
CA PRO A 372 9.22 -11.76 -0.62
C PRO A 372 8.16 -11.85 0.48
N ARG A 373 6.90 -11.76 0.09
CA ARG A 373 5.76 -11.76 1.00
C ARG A 373 4.60 -12.52 0.38
N TRP A 374 3.72 -13.02 1.23
CA TRP A 374 2.50 -13.64 0.72
C TRP A 374 1.66 -12.57 -0.01
N PRO A 375 1.25 -12.82 -1.26
CA PRO A 375 0.40 -11.91 -2.03
C PRO A 375 -0.93 -11.64 -1.31
N GLY A 376 -1.37 -10.38 -1.35
CA GLY A 376 -2.73 -10.01 -0.92
C GLY A 376 -3.78 -10.37 -1.97
N VAL A 377 -5.06 -10.19 -1.64
CA VAL A 377 -6.20 -10.49 -2.53
C VAL A 377 -6.44 -9.45 -3.66
N ASN A 378 -5.47 -8.57 -3.89
CA ASN A 378 -5.56 -7.43 -4.81
C ASN A 378 -4.53 -7.55 -5.96
N TYR A 379 -4.40 -6.51 -6.78
CA TYR A 379 -3.39 -6.37 -7.84
C TYR A 379 -1.97 -6.73 -7.36
N GLY A 380 -1.25 -7.46 -8.21
CA GLY A 380 0.11 -7.95 -7.95
C GLY A 380 0.51 -9.06 -8.94
N GLY A 381 1.74 -9.59 -8.81
CA GLY A 381 2.28 -10.55 -9.78
C GLY A 381 1.77 -12.00 -9.69
N ALA A 382 1.15 -12.40 -8.58
CA ALA A 382 0.69 -13.79 -8.41
C ALA A 382 -0.38 -14.22 -9.45
N PRO A 383 -1.43 -13.43 -9.75
CA PRO A 383 -2.33 -13.70 -10.88
C PRO A 383 -1.63 -13.75 -12.25
N LEU A 384 -0.56 -12.97 -12.47
CA LEU A 384 0.21 -13.01 -13.72
C LEU A 384 1.00 -14.33 -13.84
N SER A 385 1.66 -14.76 -12.76
CA SER A 385 2.32 -16.07 -12.66
C SER A 385 1.34 -17.23 -12.91
N ALA A 386 0.15 -17.18 -12.29
CA ALA A 386 -0.92 -18.16 -12.49
C ALA A 386 -1.38 -18.27 -13.96
N MET A 387 -1.24 -17.20 -14.74
CA MET A 387 -1.55 -17.17 -16.19
C MET A 387 -0.38 -17.55 -17.10
N GLY A 388 0.73 -18.01 -16.53
CA GLY A 388 1.91 -18.42 -17.29
C GLY A 388 2.77 -17.26 -17.78
N TYR A 389 2.96 -16.24 -16.95
CA TYR A 389 3.98 -15.19 -17.16
C TYR A 389 5.12 -15.37 -16.15
N PHE A 390 6.35 -15.09 -16.55
CA PHE A 390 7.37 -14.68 -15.58
C PHE A 390 7.02 -13.28 -15.06
N VAL A 391 7.29 -13.01 -13.78
CA VAL A 391 7.13 -11.67 -13.20
C VAL A 391 8.41 -11.23 -12.50
N LEU A 392 9.06 -10.20 -13.04
CA LEU A 392 10.24 -9.58 -12.44
C LEU A 392 9.79 -8.39 -11.58
N PHE A 393 10.18 -8.39 -10.31
CA PHE A 393 10.05 -7.29 -9.36
C PHE A 393 11.44 -6.71 -9.09
N PRO A 394 11.91 -5.72 -9.86
CA PRO A 394 13.21 -5.08 -9.61
C PRO A 394 13.12 -4.14 -8.40
N ASN A 395 14.21 -4.08 -7.63
CA ASN A 395 14.50 -3.05 -6.64
C ASN A 395 15.69 -2.22 -7.17
N PRO A 396 15.45 -1.29 -8.13
CA PRO A 396 16.50 -0.45 -8.75
C PRO A 396 17.08 0.58 -7.78
N ARG A 397 18.11 1.35 -8.17
CA ARG A 397 18.57 2.48 -7.34
C ARG A 397 17.42 3.45 -7.03
N GLY A 398 17.40 3.97 -5.81
CA GLY A 398 16.19 4.52 -5.19
C GLY A 398 15.61 3.57 -4.14
N SER A 399 15.53 2.26 -4.43
CA SER A 399 14.93 1.28 -3.52
C SER A 399 15.67 1.11 -2.19
N PHE A 400 14.98 0.60 -1.18
CA PHE A 400 15.59 0.24 0.09
C PHE A 400 16.35 -1.10 0.05
N GLY A 401 17.33 -1.22 0.94
CA GLY A 401 18.00 -2.45 1.31
C GLY A 401 19.41 -2.62 0.78
N GLN A 402 20.00 -1.55 0.24
CA GLN A 402 21.40 -1.47 -0.22
C GLN A 402 22.12 -0.24 0.38
N GLY A 403 21.56 0.35 1.44
CA GLY A 403 22.11 1.54 2.12
C GLY A 403 21.66 2.87 1.52
N GLU A 404 21.80 3.94 2.30
CA GLU A 404 21.35 5.29 1.93
C GLU A 404 22.05 5.83 0.67
N ARG A 405 23.28 5.39 0.38
CA ARG A 405 23.99 5.69 -0.88
C ARG A 405 23.24 5.18 -2.13
N PHE A 406 22.51 4.06 -2.00
CA PHE A 406 21.74 3.46 -3.10
C PHE A 406 20.35 4.09 -3.22
N ALA A 407 19.71 4.47 -2.09
CA ALA A 407 18.47 5.24 -2.09
C ALA A 407 18.67 6.64 -2.70
N LYS A 408 19.67 7.40 -2.24
CA LYS A 408 19.99 8.75 -2.75
C LYS A 408 20.46 8.77 -4.22
N ALA A 409 20.81 7.61 -4.82
CA ALA A 409 21.27 7.52 -6.21
C ALA A 409 20.17 7.69 -7.28
N VAL A 410 18.90 7.84 -6.89
CA VAL A 410 17.81 8.27 -7.79
C VAL A 410 17.57 9.78 -7.75
N ARG A 411 18.17 10.50 -6.78
CA ARG A 411 18.03 11.96 -6.63
C ARG A 411 18.54 12.66 -7.89
N ARG A 412 17.69 13.46 -8.53
CA ARG A 412 17.94 14.13 -9.83
C ARG A 412 18.23 13.18 -11.00
N ASP A 413 17.88 11.89 -10.92
CA ASP A 413 18.02 10.90 -12.01
C ASP A 413 16.81 9.93 -12.13
N MET A 414 15.62 10.37 -11.70
CA MET A 414 14.35 9.63 -11.80
C MET A 414 13.96 9.32 -13.25
N GLY A 415 13.64 8.05 -13.55
CA GLY A 415 13.37 7.57 -14.91
C GLY A 415 14.63 7.22 -15.70
N TYR A 416 15.83 7.45 -15.15
CA TYR A 416 17.10 7.28 -15.84
C TYR A 416 17.96 6.18 -15.21
N GLY A 417 18.49 6.39 -14.01
CA GLY A 417 19.37 5.41 -13.35
C GLY A 417 18.64 4.14 -12.94
N ASP A 418 17.44 4.33 -12.41
CA ASP A 418 16.48 3.28 -12.08
C ASP A 418 15.99 2.52 -13.33
N LEU A 419 15.69 3.21 -14.43
CA LEU A 419 15.34 2.56 -15.70
C LEU A 419 16.52 1.74 -16.27
N ARG A 420 17.76 2.24 -16.18
CA ARG A 420 18.95 1.47 -16.57
C ARG A 420 19.10 0.20 -15.74
N ASP A 421 18.83 0.26 -14.43
CA ASP A 421 18.83 -0.89 -13.54
C ASP A 421 17.74 -1.91 -13.88
N ILE A 422 16.51 -1.44 -14.17
CA ILE A 422 15.38 -2.27 -14.60
C ILE A 422 15.71 -3.01 -15.91
N LEU A 423 16.25 -2.31 -16.92
CA LEU A 423 16.59 -2.90 -18.21
C LEU A 423 17.77 -3.89 -18.12
N ALA A 424 18.74 -3.64 -17.25
CA ALA A 424 19.78 -4.62 -16.92
C ALA A 424 19.16 -5.89 -16.28
N GLY A 425 18.15 -5.73 -15.41
CA GLY A 425 17.38 -6.83 -14.83
C GLY A 425 16.62 -7.65 -15.87
N VAL A 426 15.94 -7.00 -16.83
CA VAL A 426 15.27 -7.68 -17.96
C VAL A 426 16.26 -8.53 -18.76
N LYS A 427 17.38 -7.92 -19.21
CA LYS A 427 18.44 -8.64 -19.92
C LYS A 427 18.98 -9.81 -19.11
N GLN A 428 19.09 -9.66 -17.79
CA GLN A 428 19.58 -10.72 -16.92
C GLN A 428 18.59 -11.89 -16.78
N VAL A 429 17.28 -11.63 -16.79
CA VAL A 429 16.23 -12.66 -16.83
C VAL A 429 16.23 -13.38 -18.17
N GLU A 430 16.25 -12.65 -19.29
CA GLU A 430 16.24 -13.22 -20.65
C GLU A 430 17.46 -14.11 -20.95
N ALA A 431 18.60 -13.82 -20.33
CA ALA A 431 19.83 -14.61 -20.46
C ALA A 431 19.86 -15.89 -19.59
N ARG A 432 19.00 -16.02 -18.57
CA ARG A 432 19.01 -17.15 -17.61
C ARG A 432 17.78 -18.06 -17.69
N PHE A 433 16.67 -17.58 -18.26
CA PHE A 433 15.37 -18.27 -18.23
C PHE A 433 14.72 -18.25 -19.62
N PRO A 434 13.84 -19.22 -19.95
CA PRO A 434 13.22 -19.31 -21.27
C PRO A 434 12.12 -18.25 -21.44
N VAL A 435 12.52 -16.99 -21.56
CA VAL A 435 11.65 -15.86 -21.90
C VAL A 435 11.55 -15.71 -23.42
N ASP A 436 10.42 -15.21 -23.89
CA ASP A 436 10.25 -14.69 -25.25
C ASP A 436 10.45 -13.17 -25.26
N PRO A 437 11.57 -12.66 -25.80
CA PRO A 437 11.87 -11.22 -25.81
C PRO A 437 10.88 -10.40 -26.65
N ARG A 438 10.03 -11.06 -27.46
CA ARG A 438 8.94 -10.39 -28.21
C ARG A 438 7.67 -10.21 -27.37
N ARG A 439 7.65 -10.69 -26.12
CA ARG A 439 6.52 -10.66 -25.18
C ARG A 439 6.95 -10.19 -23.78
N VAL A 440 7.79 -9.15 -23.70
CA VAL A 440 8.05 -8.40 -22.47
C VAL A 440 7.00 -7.27 -22.33
N GLY A 441 6.47 -7.06 -21.13
CA GLY A 441 5.61 -5.92 -20.79
C GLY A 441 6.02 -5.26 -19.47
N ILE A 442 5.57 -4.02 -19.24
CA ILE A 442 5.83 -3.27 -18.00
C ILE A 442 4.53 -2.85 -17.32
N THR A 443 4.51 -2.85 -15.98
CA THR A 443 3.37 -2.43 -15.18
C THR A 443 3.81 -1.94 -13.81
N GLY A 444 3.01 -1.09 -13.17
CA GLY A 444 3.29 -0.55 -11.84
C GLY A 444 2.24 0.44 -11.36
N TRP A 445 2.36 0.89 -10.11
CA TRP A 445 1.45 1.86 -9.47
C TRP A 445 2.21 3.02 -8.84
N SER A 446 1.63 4.22 -8.76
CA SER A 446 2.30 5.46 -8.27
C SER A 446 3.61 5.69 -9.05
N TYR A 447 4.78 5.77 -8.40
CA TYR A 447 6.09 5.85 -9.08
C TYR A 447 6.33 4.71 -10.10
N GLY A 448 5.85 3.50 -9.84
CA GLY A 448 5.90 2.39 -10.81
C GLY A 448 4.95 2.59 -11.99
N GLY A 449 3.89 3.37 -11.80
CA GLY A 449 3.02 3.88 -12.86
C GLY A 449 3.73 4.94 -13.72
N PHE A 450 4.43 5.90 -13.09
CA PHE A 450 5.35 6.81 -13.78
C PHE A 450 6.37 6.06 -14.64
N MET A 451 7.09 5.09 -14.07
CA MET A 451 8.05 4.29 -14.82
C MET A 451 7.40 3.51 -15.98
N SER A 452 6.15 3.05 -15.81
CA SER A 452 5.36 2.41 -16.87
C SER A 452 4.88 3.36 -17.98
N MET A 453 4.89 4.68 -17.75
CA MET A 453 4.62 5.72 -18.76
C MET A 453 5.92 6.27 -19.37
N PHE A 454 6.98 6.40 -18.58
CA PHE A 454 8.27 6.94 -19.02
C PHE A 454 9.07 5.94 -19.85
N ALA A 455 9.23 4.69 -19.39
CA ALA A 455 10.08 3.71 -20.06
C ALA A 455 9.69 3.43 -21.53
N PRO A 456 8.40 3.33 -21.92
CA PRO A 456 8.01 3.20 -23.33
C PRO A 456 8.42 4.38 -24.23
N THR A 457 8.61 5.57 -23.68
CA THR A 457 9.14 6.71 -24.44
C THR A 457 10.64 6.54 -24.72
N GLN A 458 11.40 6.00 -23.76
CA GLN A 458 12.86 5.88 -23.83
C GLN A 458 13.35 4.60 -24.50
N THR A 459 12.53 3.55 -24.59
CA THR A 459 12.93 2.24 -25.15
C THR A 459 11.78 1.46 -25.78
N HIS A 460 12.11 0.52 -26.67
CA HIS A 460 11.15 -0.34 -27.37
C HIS A 460 11.18 -1.81 -26.92
N VAL A 461 11.82 -2.09 -25.77
CA VAL A 461 11.81 -3.41 -25.12
C VAL A 461 10.39 -3.84 -24.71
N PHE A 462 9.55 -2.90 -24.27
CA PHE A 462 8.22 -3.21 -23.74
C PHE A 462 7.16 -3.24 -24.84
N ARG A 463 6.55 -4.41 -25.05
CA ARG A 463 5.54 -4.64 -26.10
C ARG A 463 4.13 -4.20 -25.71
N ALA A 464 3.86 -4.02 -24.42
CA ALA A 464 2.66 -3.39 -23.86
C ALA A 464 2.97 -2.84 -22.46
N ALA A 465 2.26 -1.78 -22.05
CA ALA A 465 2.42 -1.16 -20.74
C ALA A 465 1.06 -0.96 -20.03
N VAL A 466 1.03 -1.07 -18.71
CA VAL A 466 -0.13 -0.69 -17.89
C VAL A 466 0.31 0.15 -16.69
N ALA A 467 -0.07 1.44 -16.68
CA ALA A 467 0.25 2.37 -15.61
C ALA A 467 -0.98 2.63 -14.74
N GLY A 468 -0.88 2.38 -13.43
CA GLY A 468 -1.89 2.77 -12.45
C GLY A 468 -1.42 3.97 -11.62
N ALA A 469 -2.26 4.98 -11.42
CA ALA A 469 -1.90 6.22 -10.70
C ALA A 469 -0.53 6.78 -11.13
N GLY A 470 -0.26 6.78 -12.44
CA GLY A 470 1.06 7.10 -12.99
C GLY A 470 1.24 8.59 -13.25
N LEU A 471 2.47 9.06 -13.05
CA LEU A 471 2.85 10.47 -13.25
C LEU A 471 3.51 10.62 -14.62
N SER A 472 3.09 11.61 -15.41
CA SER A 472 3.55 11.84 -16.79
C SER A 472 4.08 13.24 -17.04
N ASP A 473 3.62 14.22 -16.27
CA ASP A 473 4.13 15.57 -16.25
C ASP A 473 4.33 16.07 -14.82
N TRP A 474 5.59 16.24 -14.43
CA TRP A 474 5.93 16.71 -13.08
C TRP A 474 5.58 18.19 -12.85
N LEU A 475 5.43 19.00 -13.90
CA LEU A 475 4.99 20.39 -13.76
C LEU A 475 3.50 20.47 -13.44
N SER A 476 2.64 19.82 -14.25
CA SER A 476 1.22 19.66 -13.93
C SER A 476 1.04 19.00 -12.57
N TYR A 477 1.83 17.97 -12.26
CA TYR A 477 1.78 17.26 -10.98
C TYR A 477 1.96 18.19 -9.79
N ASN A 478 3.00 19.04 -9.77
CA ASN A 478 3.28 19.95 -8.66
C ASN A 478 2.09 20.86 -8.33
N GLY A 479 1.38 21.39 -9.34
CA GLY A 479 0.22 22.26 -9.16
C GLY A 479 -1.14 21.55 -9.03
N GLU A 480 -1.22 20.22 -9.19
CA GLU A 480 -2.47 19.46 -9.15
C GLU A 480 -2.59 18.54 -7.90
N ASN A 481 -1.48 18.19 -7.23
CA ASN A 481 -1.44 17.25 -6.10
C ASN A 481 -1.57 17.95 -4.72
N SER A 482 -1.58 17.19 -3.62
CA SER A 482 -1.74 17.73 -2.24
C SER A 482 -0.61 17.35 -1.27
N ILE A 483 0.59 17.06 -1.79
CA ILE A 483 1.77 16.55 -1.07
C ILE A 483 3.11 17.02 -1.70
N ASP A 484 3.14 18.11 -2.46
CA ASP A 484 4.24 18.45 -3.37
C ASP A 484 5.60 18.71 -2.68
N ALA A 485 5.63 18.93 -1.36
CA ALA A 485 6.87 19.00 -0.59
C ALA A 485 7.77 17.77 -0.75
N TRP A 486 7.21 16.57 -1.04
CA TRP A 486 8.00 15.36 -1.31
C TRP A 486 8.94 15.51 -2.51
N MET A 487 8.60 16.38 -3.46
CA MET A 487 9.36 16.55 -4.70
C MET A 487 10.73 17.17 -4.47
N LYS A 488 10.87 18.08 -3.50
CA LYS A 488 12.13 18.83 -3.25
C LYS A 488 13.28 17.93 -2.76
N PRO A 489 13.10 16.98 -1.83
CA PRO A 489 14.11 15.96 -1.50
C PRO A 489 14.67 15.21 -2.73
N PHE A 490 13.82 14.77 -3.66
CA PHE A 490 14.24 13.92 -4.79
C PHE A 490 14.75 14.70 -6.01
N PHE A 491 14.16 15.85 -6.34
CA PHE A 491 14.62 16.71 -7.45
C PHE A 491 15.66 17.75 -6.99
N GLY A 492 15.89 17.91 -5.68
CA GLY A 492 16.96 18.71 -5.10
C GLY A 492 16.79 20.24 -5.17
N ALA A 493 15.66 20.70 -5.70
CA ALA A 493 15.23 22.08 -5.87
C ALA A 493 13.69 22.09 -5.97
N SER A 494 13.01 23.25 -6.04
CA SER A 494 11.60 23.28 -6.45
C SER A 494 11.45 23.35 -7.98
N VAL A 495 10.25 23.11 -8.49
CA VAL A 495 9.95 23.24 -9.93
C VAL A 495 10.07 24.67 -10.45
N TYR A 496 10.09 25.65 -9.55
CA TYR A 496 10.28 27.06 -9.88
C TYR A 496 11.77 27.44 -9.97
N ASP A 497 12.62 26.82 -9.14
CA ASP A 497 14.07 27.07 -9.11
C ASP A 497 14.81 26.30 -10.23
N ASP A 498 14.37 25.07 -10.52
CA ASP A 498 14.95 24.20 -11.54
C ASP A 498 13.85 23.42 -12.28
N PRO A 499 13.06 24.06 -13.17
CA PRO A 499 12.06 23.35 -13.98
C PRO A 499 12.68 22.30 -14.91
N ALA A 500 13.98 22.40 -15.23
CA ALA A 500 14.65 21.52 -16.17
C ALA A 500 14.83 20.09 -15.62
N VAL A 501 15.16 19.94 -14.33
CA VAL A 501 15.30 18.61 -13.72
C VAL A 501 13.99 17.83 -13.63
N TYR A 502 12.85 18.53 -13.57
CA TYR A 502 11.52 17.94 -13.67
C TYR A 502 11.15 17.61 -15.12
N ALA A 503 11.35 18.57 -16.04
CA ALA A 503 10.95 18.43 -17.43
C ALA A 503 11.65 17.26 -18.16
N ARG A 504 12.89 16.92 -17.78
CA ARG A 504 13.60 15.72 -18.30
C ARG A 504 12.97 14.40 -17.87
N SER A 505 12.28 14.36 -16.72
CA SER A 505 11.58 13.17 -16.22
C SER A 505 10.09 13.17 -16.59
N SER A 506 9.56 14.23 -17.21
CA SER A 506 8.16 14.28 -17.69
C SER A 506 8.00 13.45 -18.98
N ALA A 507 7.40 12.26 -18.87
CA ALA A 507 7.09 11.38 -20.01
C ALA A 507 6.33 12.08 -21.15
N ILE A 508 5.46 13.06 -20.84
CA ILE A 508 4.68 13.81 -21.84
C ILE A 508 5.56 14.58 -22.84
N ASN A 509 6.79 14.95 -22.48
CA ASN A 509 7.74 15.61 -23.37
C ASN A 509 8.31 14.66 -24.43
N PHE A 510 8.32 13.36 -24.10
CA PHE A 510 8.85 12.28 -24.94
C PHE A 510 7.73 11.45 -25.62
N ILE A 511 6.45 11.84 -25.48
CA ILE A 511 5.28 11.09 -26.00
C ILE A 511 5.34 10.82 -27.52
N ARG A 512 6.13 11.61 -28.28
CA ARG A 512 6.37 11.37 -29.72
C ARG A 512 7.24 10.14 -29.98
N GLN A 513 7.95 9.60 -29.00
CA GLN A 513 8.81 8.42 -29.10
C GLN A 513 8.03 7.11 -28.82
N ASP A 514 7.07 7.10 -27.88
CA ASP A 514 6.34 5.88 -27.46
C ASP A 514 5.60 5.14 -28.59
N LYS A 515 5.95 3.86 -28.82
CA LYS A 515 5.29 2.96 -29.80
C LYS A 515 4.49 1.84 -29.14
N THR A 516 4.43 1.82 -27.81
CA THR A 516 3.86 0.76 -27.00
C THR A 516 2.37 1.03 -26.76
N PRO A 517 1.49 0.01 -26.93
CA PRO A 517 0.12 0.10 -26.46
C PRO A 517 0.11 0.22 -24.93
N THR A 518 -0.34 1.37 -24.44
CA THR A 518 -0.28 1.75 -23.02
C THR A 518 -1.71 1.99 -22.49
N LEU A 519 -2.04 1.29 -21.40
CA LEU A 519 -3.30 1.44 -20.66
C LEU A 519 -3.04 2.23 -19.38
N MET A 520 -3.76 3.32 -19.19
CA MET A 520 -3.65 4.20 -18.04
C MET A 520 -4.89 4.07 -17.15
N VAL A 521 -4.70 3.87 -15.85
CA VAL A 521 -5.77 3.70 -14.85
C VAL A 521 -5.53 4.71 -13.73
N VAL A 522 -6.53 5.52 -13.39
CA VAL A 522 -6.40 6.52 -12.31
C VAL A 522 -7.71 6.67 -11.53
N GLY A 523 -7.62 6.96 -10.24
CA GLY A 523 -8.78 7.30 -9.42
C GLY A 523 -9.33 8.68 -9.78
N GLU A 524 -10.64 8.87 -9.64
CA GLU A 524 -11.24 10.21 -9.82
C GLU A 524 -10.97 11.15 -8.64
N PHE A 525 -10.80 10.60 -7.43
CA PHE A 525 -10.56 11.32 -6.17
C PHE A 525 -9.16 11.02 -5.60
N ASP A 526 -8.18 10.90 -6.49
CA ASP A 526 -6.78 10.64 -6.18
C ASP A 526 -6.03 11.97 -6.00
N ALA A 527 -5.62 12.26 -4.77
CA ALA A 527 -4.94 13.51 -4.39
C ALA A 527 -3.40 13.37 -4.32
N GLU A 528 -2.89 12.13 -4.27
CA GLU A 528 -1.48 11.82 -4.47
C GLU A 528 -1.13 11.92 -5.96
N SER A 529 -1.97 11.36 -6.83
CA SER A 529 -1.72 11.19 -8.27
C SER A 529 -2.92 11.65 -9.13
N PRO A 530 -3.10 12.98 -9.31
CA PRO A 530 -4.29 13.54 -9.97
C PRO A 530 -4.53 13.08 -11.42
N GLY A 531 -5.76 12.65 -11.71
CA GLY A 531 -6.18 12.14 -13.02
C GLY A 531 -6.38 13.18 -14.13
N ALA A 532 -5.80 14.37 -14.02
CA ALA A 532 -5.88 15.44 -15.05
C ALA A 532 -4.74 15.33 -16.08
N ALA A 533 -3.48 15.21 -15.64
CA ALA A 533 -2.34 14.91 -16.52
C ALA A 533 -2.59 13.69 -17.43
N VAL A 534 -3.07 12.57 -16.85
CA VAL A 534 -3.41 11.31 -17.56
C VAL A 534 -4.40 11.50 -18.72
N VAL A 535 -5.30 12.49 -18.65
CA VAL A 535 -6.25 12.80 -19.72
C VAL A 535 -5.60 13.66 -20.82
N ARG A 536 -4.68 14.57 -20.46
CA ARG A 536 -3.87 15.32 -21.43
C ARG A 536 -3.00 14.37 -22.26
N ASP A 537 -2.40 13.34 -21.65
CA ASP A 537 -1.57 12.35 -22.32
C ASP A 537 -2.29 11.62 -23.45
N VAL A 538 -3.47 11.05 -23.15
CA VAL A 538 -4.25 10.29 -24.13
C VAL A 538 -4.72 11.18 -25.28
N ALA A 539 -5.20 12.40 -24.99
CA ALA A 539 -5.57 13.35 -26.04
C ALA A 539 -4.39 13.67 -26.97
N ARG A 540 -3.19 13.91 -26.42
CA ARG A 540 -1.97 14.23 -27.19
C ARG A 540 -1.46 13.03 -27.99
N ALA A 541 -1.61 11.81 -27.46
CA ALA A 541 -1.17 10.58 -28.12
C ALA A 541 -2.15 10.07 -29.20
N GLU A 542 -3.47 10.25 -29.01
CA GLU A 542 -4.48 10.01 -30.04
C GLU A 542 -4.34 11.00 -31.20
N GLY A 543 -4.05 12.28 -30.92
CA GLY A 543 -3.65 13.29 -31.91
C GLY A 543 -2.37 12.96 -32.68
N HIS A 544 -1.67 11.87 -32.34
CA HIS A 544 -0.52 11.32 -33.05
C HIS A 544 -0.73 9.87 -33.54
N GLY A 545 -1.99 9.42 -33.63
CA GLY A 545 -2.40 8.16 -34.26
C GLY A 545 -2.11 6.89 -33.45
N ARG A 546 -1.91 6.99 -32.12
CA ARG A 546 -1.41 5.88 -31.30
C ARG A 546 -2.50 5.16 -30.50
N ALA A 547 -2.22 3.91 -30.13
CA ALA A 547 -3.18 3.01 -29.51
C ALA A 547 -3.14 3.05 -27.98
N HIS A 548 -3.33 4.23 -27.39
CA HIS A 548 -3.46 4.41 -25.94
C HIS A 548 -4.92 4.28 -25.50
N ALA A 549 -5.13 4.05 -24.20
CA ALA A 549 -6.43 4.14 -23.57
C ALA A 549 -6.26 4.56 -22.10
N ALA A 550 -7.09 5.50 -21.63
CA ALA A 550 -7.23 5.80 -20.21
C ALA A 550 -8.60 5.34 -19.68
N ARG A 551 -8.65 5.01 -18.40
CA ARG A 551 -9.90 4.91 -17.62
C ARG A 551 -9.72 5.63 -16.29
N ARG A 552 -10.54 6.67 -16.06
CA ARG A 552 -10.87 7.14 -14.71
C ARG A 552 -11.79 6.12 -14.04
N VAL A 553 -11.53 5.82 -12.78
CA VAL A 553 -12.40 4.95 -11.97
C VAL A 553 -13.14 5.82 -10.96
N SER A 554 -14.46 5.93 -11.14
CA SER A 554 -15.36 6.67 -10.26
C SER A 554 -16.08 5.69 -9.34
N GLU A 555 -15.59 5.55 -8.10
CA GLU A 555 -16.33 4.96 -7.00
C GLU A 555 -16.35 5.92 -5.82
N ARG A 556 -17.53 6.41 -5.44
CA ARG A 556 -17.74 7.04 -4.13
C ARG A 556 -17.87 5.94 -3.07
N GLY A 557 -16.74 5.33 -2.68
CA GLY A 557 -16.71 4.25 -1.69
C GLY A 557 -15.29 3.90 -1.21
N PRO A 558 -15.13 3.42 0.04
CA PRO A 558 -13.82 3.25 0.67
C PRO A 558 -13.09 1.96 0.24
N ARG A 559 -13.05 1.64 -1.06
CA ARG A 559 -12.64 0.31 -1.56
C ARG A 559 -11.42 0.29 -2.49
N LEU A 560 -11.06 1.39 -3.14
CA LEU A 560 -9.80 1.51 -3.91
C LEU A 560 -8.63 2.03 -3.04
N ARG A 561 -8.48 1.47 -1.83
CA ARG A 561 -7.27 1.65 -1.01
C ARG A 561 -6.29 0.51 -1.29
N GLN A 562 -4.98 0.79 -1.21
CA GLN A 562 -4.02 -0.28 -0.91
C GLN A 562 -4.32 -0.82 0.50
N PRO A 563 -4.67 -2.12 0.70
CA PRO A 563 -5.07 -2.62 2.02
C PRO A 563 -3.87 -2.91 2.95
N GLY A 564 -3.06 -1.89 3.21
CA GLY A 564 -2.14 -1.88 4.34
C GLY A 564 -2.93 -1.95 5.66
N ALA A 565 -3.01 -3.16 6.22
CA ALA A 565 -3.66 -3.49 7.49
C ALA A 565 -5.15 -3.09 7.64
N GLN A 566 -6.06 -3.83 7.00
CA GLN A 566 -7.44 -4.05 7.51
C GLN A 566 -8.16 -5.26 6.88
N ALA A 567 -7.77 -6.48 7.25
CA ALA A 567 -8.28 -7.74 6.65
C ALA A 567 -9.28 -8.52 7.54
N ARG A 568 -10.23 -7.84 8.21
CA ARG A 568 -11.27 -8.49 9.05
C ARG A 568 -12.66 -7.81 8.99
N ARG A 569 -13.27 -7.63 7.81
CA ARG A 569 -14.67 -7.16 7.69
C ARG A 569 -15.38 -7.54 6.38
N ALA A 570 -15.90 -8.77 6.32
CA ALA A 570 -16.78 -9.23 5.23
C ALA A 570 -17.75 -10.35 5.70
N GLY A 571 -18.26 -10.26 6.94
CA GLY A 571 -19.26 -11.17 7.49
C GLY A 571 -20.56 -10.43 7.80
N ALA A 572 -21.69 -11.04 7.44
CA ALA A 572 -23.06 -10.60 7.75
C ALA A 572 -23.47 -9.18 7.31
N ARG A 573 -24.03 -9.06 6.09
CA ARG A 573 -25.39 -8.50 5.85
C ARG A 573 -25.77 -8.65 4.37
N THR A 574 -26.50 -9.72 4.04
CA THR A 574 -27.18 -9.87 2.75
C THR A 574 -28.52 -9.15 2.78
N GLY A 575 -28.60 -7.98 2.15
CA GLY A 575 -29.85 -7.27 1.86
C GLY A 575 -30.18 -7.35 0.36
N LEU A 576 -31.47 -7.46 0.01
CA LEU A 576 -31.91 -7.53 -1.38
C LEU A 576 -31.69 -6.19 -2.11
N VAL A 577 -31.02 -6.25 -3.26
CA VAL A 577 -31.24 -5.30 -4.37
C VAL A 577 -31.68 -6.12 -5.58
N ARG A 578 -32.79 -5.74 -6.20
CA ARG A 578 -33.40 -6.47 -7.33
C ARG A 578 -32.52 -6.35 -8.58
N GLN A 579 -32.40 -7.46 -9.33
CA GLN A 579 -31.78 -7.45 -10.65
C GLN A 579 -32.68 -6.74 -11.67
N ILE A 580 -32.08 -5.93 -12.56
CA ILE A 580 -32.72 -5.44 -13.79
C ILE A 580 -32.22 -6.31 -14.97
N PRO A 581 -33.10 -6.88 -15.81
CA PRO A 581 -32.72 -7.96 -16.73
C PRO A 581 -32.19 -7.47 -18.09
N ALA A 582 -30.87 -7.45 -18.27
CA ALA A 582 -30.22 -7.04 -19.53
C ALA A 582 -29.18 -8.06 -20.07
N ALA A 583 -29.43 -9.36 -19.94
CA ALA A 583 -28.43 -10.40 -20.23
C ALA A 583 -28.95 -11.72 -20.86
N ARG A 584 -30.04 -11.71 -21.64
CA ARG A 584 -30.63 -12.95 -22.22
C ARG A 584 -30.78 -13.07 -23.74
N CYS A 585 -30.54 -12.02 -24.53
CA CYS A 585 -30.70 -12.08 -26.00
C CYS A 585 -29.39 -12.31 -26.79
N ALA A 586 -28.22 -12.15 -26.18
CA ALA A 586 -26.93 -12.11 -26.90
C ALA A 586 -26.34 -13.50 -27.30
N CYS A 587 -27.00 -14.62 -26.99
CA CYS A 587 -26.41 -15.98 -27.12
C CYS A 587 -27.11 -16.93 -28.11
N ARG A 588 -27.95 -16.44 -29.05
CA ARG A 588 -28.57 -17.31 -30.09
C ARG A 588 -28.24 -16.99 -31.55
N ALA A 589 -27.47 -15.93 -31.83
CA ALA A 589 -27.18 -15.48 -33.19
C ALA A 589 -25.78 -15.86 -33.75
N TRP A 590 -24.95 -16.60 -33.00
CA TRP A 590 -23.53 -16.85 -33.37
C TRP A 590 -23.08 -18.32 -33.39
N LEU A 591 -24.03 -19.26 -33.56
CA LEU A 591 -23.76 -20.71 -33.66
C LEU A 591 -24.37 -21.38 -34.91
N ARG A 592 -24.62 -20.62 -35.98
CA ARG A 592 -24.98 -21.16 -37.31
C ARG A 592 -24.22 -20.44 -38.43
N THR A 593 -23.07 -21.00 -38.82
CA THR A 593 -22.57 -21.19 -40.22
C THR A 593 -21.03 -21.36 -40.26
N ARG A 594 -20.56 -22.62 -40.37
CA ARG A 594 -19.19 -22.95 -40.83
C ARG A 594 -19.10 -24.34 -41.48
N ARG A 595 -19.72 -24.46 -42.67
CA ARG A 595 -19.30 -25.27 -43.83
C ARG A 595 -19.56 -24.34 -45.04
N GLY A 596 -18.64 -24.15 -45.99
CA GLY A 596 -18.33 -25.10 -47.07
C GLY A 596 -19.48 -25.09 -48.10
N SER A 597 -19.30 -24.77 -49.39
CA SER A 597 -18.10 -24.41 -50.17
C SER A 597 -18.46 -23.95 -51.60
N ALA A 598 -17.50 -23.33 -52.31
CA ALA A 598 -17.37 -23.25 -53.78
C ALA A 598 -18.25 -22.28 -54.64
N MET A 599 -17.54 -21.63 -55.59
CA MET A 599 -17.89 -21.20 -56.96
C MET A 599 -18.93 -20.10 -57.34
N ARG A 600 -18.43 -19.19 -58.20
CA ARG A 600 -19.01 -18.58 -59.44
C ARG A 600 -20.17 -17.53 -59.39
N GLN A 601 -19.74 -16.27 -59.64
CA GLN A 601 -20.14 -15.35 -60.74
C GLN A 601 -21.55 -14.70 -60.85
N ARG A 602 -21.49 -13.36 -61.11
CA ARG A 602 -22.34 -12.51 -62.00
C ARG A 602 -23.71 -11.92 -61.56
N SER A 603 -23.64 -10.66 -61.11
CA SER A 603 -24.19 -9.45 -61.79
C SER A 603 -25.64 -8.93 -61.58
N ARG A 604 -25.78 -7.59 -61.77
CA ARG A 604 -26.95 -6.65 -61.75
C ARG A 604 -27.18 -5.97 -60.38
N ARG A 605 -27.16 -4.62 -60.18
CA ARG A 605 -27.61 -3.37 -60.87
C ARG A 605 -29.06 -2.93 -60.52
N GLY A 606 -29.23 -1.67 -60.08
CA GLY A 606 -30.47 -1.02 -59.60
C GLY A 606 -30.30 -0.53 -58.14
N VAL A 607 -30.41 0.74 -57.69
CA VAL A 607 -31.12 1.99 -58.11
C VAL A 607 -32.64 1.91 -57.79
N CYS A 608 -33.32 2.82 -57.07
CA CYS A 608 -33.19 4.30 -56.96
C CYS A 608 -33.73 4.95 -55.63
N THR A 609 -33.15 6.11 -55.25
CA THR A 609 -33.74 7.39 -54.72
C THR A 609 -34.58 7.54 -53.42
N SER A 610 -34.78 8.82 -53.04
CA SER A 610 -35.25 9.42 -51.76
C SER A 610 -36.47 10.36 -51.94
N VAL A 611 -37.07 10.89 -50.85
CA VAL A 611 -37.47 12.33 -50.61
C VAL A 611 -38.25 12.56 -49.27
N THR A 612 -38.22 13.81 -48.79
CA THR A 612 -38.60 14.53 -47.53
C THR A 612 -39.85 14.21 -46.65
N ALA A 613 -39.66 14.27 -45.30
CA ALA A 613 -40.22 15.18 -44.22
C ALA A 613 -41.64 15.85 -44.32
N PRO A 614 -42.24 16.51 -43.27
CA PRO A 614 -41.79 16.85 -41.88
C PRO A 614 -42.82 16.55 -40.73
N CYS A 615 -42.77 17.22 -39.56
CA CYS A 615 -43.62 16.95 -38.36
C CYS A 615 -44.06 18.19 -37.53
N THR A 616 -45.21 18.10 -36.82
CA THR A 616 -45.78 19.03 -35.80
C THR A 616 -46.93 18.36 -35.00
N HIS A 617 -47.40 18.75 -33.79
CA HIS A 617 -46.82 19.37 -32.57
C HIS A 617 -47.89 19.35 -31.40
N CYS A 618 -47.55 19.79 -30.17
CA CYS A 618 -48.45 20.03 -28.98
C CYS A 618 -49.15 18.82 -28.30
N ALA A 619 -49.61 18.83 -27.02
CA ALA A 619 -49.24 19.57 -25.78
C ALA A 619 -49.98 18.98 -24.51
N ALA A 620 -49.48 19.26 -23.28
CA ALA A 620 -50.18 19.21 -21.95
C ALA A 620 -50.71 17.85 -21.38
N SER A 621 -51.00 17.61 -20.08
CA SER A 621 -50.53 18.17 -18.77
C SER A 621 -50.98 17.31 -17.54
N THR A 622 -50.44 17.63 -16.33
CA THR A 622 -51.05 17.44 -14.96
C THR A 622 -51.11 16.05 -14.24
N LEU A 623 -51.42 16.11 -12.92
CA LEU A 623 -51.27 15.14 -11.79
C LEU A 623 -52.47 15.38 -10.79
N PRO A 624 -52.64 14.72 -9.59
CA PRO A 624 -52.16 13.44 -8.99
C PRO A 624 -53.28 12.64 -8.23
N CYS A 625 -52.88 11.76 -7.28
CA CYS A 625 -53.58 11.31 -6.05
C CYS A 625 -54.43 10.00 -6.02
N GLY A 626 -54.37 9.32 -4.85
CA GLY A 626 -55.19 8.15 -4.49
C GLY A 626 -54.47 7.15 -3.57
N ALA A 627 -55.01 6.84 -2.37
CA ALA A 627 -54.42 5.88 -1.43
C ALA A 627 -55.48 5.17 -0.56
N ALA A 628 -55.35 3.86 -0.36
CA ALA A 628 -56.11 3.07 0.62
C ALA A 628 -55.41 1.74 0.96
N ARG A 629 -55.78 1.13 2.09
CA ARG A 629 -55.41 -0.26 2.48
C ARG A 629 -56.64 -1.17 2.36
N CYS A 630 -56.45 -2.47 2.17
CA CYS A 630 -57.09 -3.49 3.03
C CYS A 630 -56.64 -4.95 2.74
N SER A 631 -56.94 -5.80 3.71
CA SER A 631 -56.88 -7.27 3.78
C SER A 631 -57.82 -7.66 4.95
N PRO A 632 -58.14 -8.94 5.25
CA PRO A 632 -57.74 -10.21 4.63
C PRO A 632 -58.95 -11.11 4.29
N CYS A 633 -58.72 -12.39 3.98
CA CYS A 633 -59.51 -13.48 4.59
C CYS A 633 -58.82 -14.86 4.45
N SER A 634 -59.27 -15.84 5.24
CA SER A 634 -58.75 -17.21 5.38
C SER A 634 -59.90 -18.20 5.56
N VAL A 635 -59.73 -19.51 5.32
CA VAL A 635 -60.38 -20.64 6.04
C VAL A 635 -59.85 -22.02 5.54
N PRO A 636 -59.87 -23.13 6.34
CA PRO A 636 -58.93 -24.25 6.15
C PRO A 636 -59.46 -25.70 6.42
N MET A 637 -58.53 -26.66 6.52
CA MET A 637 -58.56 -27.94 7.30
C MET A 637 -59.45 -29.14 6.88
N VAL A 638 -58.90 -30.35 7.03
CA VAL A 638 -59.44 -31.55 7.75
C VAL A 638 -58.25 -32.49 8.14
N PRO A 639 -58.26 -33.29 9.25
CA PRO A 639 -57.02 -33.85 9.85
C PRO A 639 -57.03 -35.35 10.31
N ALA A 640 -56.00 -35.75 11.09
CA ALA A 640 -55.86 -36.94 11.98
C ALA A 640 -55.32 -38.27 11.34
N ARG A 641 -54.70 -39.27 12.03
CA ARG A 641 -53.96 -39.50 13.33
C ARG A 641 -53.41 -40.97 13.31
N PRO A 642 -52.69 -41.56 14.30
CA PRO A 642 -51.87 -41.04 15.44
C PRO A 642 -50.44 -41.68 15.60
N ARG A 643 -49.65 -41.17 16.58
CA ARG A 643 -48.65 -41.81 17.52
C ARG A 643 -48.00 -43.18 17.15
N CYS A 644 -46.71 -43.47 17.39
CA CYS A 644 -45.64 -42.90 18.25
C CYS A 644 -44.25 -43.54 17.85
N SER A 645 -43.04 -43.35 18.45
CA SER A 645 -42.47 -42.59 19.60
C SER A 645 -40.90 -42.48 19.46
N ARG A 646 -40.18 -42.16 20.56
CA ARG A 646 -38.70 -42.22 20.80
C ARG A 646 -37.75 -41.31 19.97
N PHE A 647 -37.47 -40.14 20.57
CA PHE A 647 -36.20 -39.37 20.63
C PHE A 647 -35.23 -39.29 19.43
N SER A 648 -35.02 -38.05 18.95
CA SER A 648 -33.80 -37.57 18.26
C SER A 648 -32.84 -36.90 19.28
N PRO A 649 -31.61 -36.55 18.86
CA PRO A 649 -31.37 -35.17 18.39
C PRO A 649 -30.87 -35.08 16.93
N PRO A 650 -31.01 -33.93 16.26
CA PRO A 650 -30.84 -33.81 14.80
C PRO A 650 -29.39 -33.59 14.35
N CYS A 651 -29.11 -33.94 13.09
CA CYS A 651 -27.84 -33.69 12.43
C CYS A 651 -27.91 -32.52 11.43
N SER A 652 -26.75 -32.12 10.91
CA SER A 652 -26.50 -31.16 9.82
C SER A 652 -26.61 -29.65 10.15
N SER A 653 -25.50 -28.94 9.92
CA SER A 653 -25.40 -27.47 9.93
C SER A 653 -25.11 -26.96 8.51
N PRO A 654 -25.81 -25.91 8.01
CA PRO A 654 -25.61 -25.38 6.66
C PRO A 654 -24.31 -24.58 6.46
N ALA A 655 -23.37 -24.63 7.42
CA ALA A 655 -22.15 -23.82 7.43
C ALA A 655 -21.07 -24.26 6.41
N ARG A 656 -20.92 -25.56 6.11
CA ARG A 656 -19.86 -26.05 5.22
C ARG A 656 -20.10 -25.69 3.74
N ALA A 657 -21.33 -25.86 3.24
CA ALA A 657 -21.66 -25.60 1.83
C ALA A 657 -21.44 -24.12 1.42
N ARG A 658 -21.77 -23.17 2.31
CA ARG A 658 -21.65 -21.74 2.00
C ARG A 658 -20.19 -21.27 1.83
N ARG A 659 -19.24 -21.83 2.59
CA ARG A 659 -17.81 -21.48 2.47
C ARG A 659 -17.20 -21.93 1.13
N ALA A 660 -17.57 -23.12 0.65
CA ALA A 660 -17.11 -23.63 -0.65
C ALA A 660 -17.55 -22.70 -1.79
N CYS A 661 -18.84 -22.35 -1.86
CA CYS A 661 -19.35 -21.47 -2.90
C CYS A 661 -18.74 -20.06 -2.87
N SER A 662 -18.52 -19.46 -1.69
CA SER A 662 -17.90 -18.12 -1.59
C SER A 662 -16.45 -18.10 -2.08
N VAL A 663 -15.67 -19.14 -1.80
CA VAL A 663 -14.29 -19.25 -2.30
C VAL A 663 -14.29 -19.47 -3.82
N SER A 664 -15.11 -20.39 -4.32
CA SER A 664 -15.20 -20.65 -5.77
C SER A 664 -15.65 -19.43 -6.57
N ILE A 665 -16.56 -18.60 -6.05
CA ILE A 665 -17.00 -17.35 -6.72
C ILE A 665 -15.88 -16.29 -6.70
N ALA A 666 -15.16 -16.13 -5.59
CA ALA A 666 -14.02 -15.21 -5.52
C ALA A 666 -12.91 -15.62 -6.51
N CYS A 667 -12.55 -16.91 -6.55
CA CYS A 667 -11.57 -17.46 -7.50
C CYS A 667 -12.07 -17.38 -8.96
N ALA A 668 -13.36 -17.59 -9.22
CA ALA A 668 -13.95 -17.45 -10.56
C ALA A 668 -13.93 -16.00 -11.05
N ASN A 669 -14.13 -15.01 -10.18
CA ASN A 669 -13.98 -13.61 -10.54
C ASN A 669 -12.51 -13.25 -10.74
N ALA A 670 -11.61 -13.57 -9.80
CA ALA A 670 -10.18 -13.29 -9.92
C ALA A 670 -9.57 -13.88 -11.20
N SER A 671 -9.91 -15.13 -11.55
CA SER A 671 -9.45 -15.77 -12.79
C SER A 671 -10.06 -15.16 -14.07
N ARG A 672 -11.31 -14.68 -14.04
CA ARG A 672 -11.90 -13.91 -15.15
C ARG A 672 -11.23 -12.54 -15.32
N CYS A 673 -10.95 -11.86 -14.22
CA CYS A 673 -10.26 -10.57 -14.23
C CYS A 673 -8.84 -10.71 -14.77
N ALA A 674 -8.10 -11.70 -14.27
CA ALA A 674 -6.79 -12.07 -14.78
C ALA A 674 -6.86 -12.38 -16.29
N SER A 675 -7.77 -13.27 -16.74
CA SER A 675 -7.86 -13.64 -18.16
C SER A 675 -8.22 -12.46 -19.07
N ALA A 676 -9.01 -11.50 -18.59
CA ALA A 676 -9.29 -10.26 -19.31
C ALA A 676 -8.04 -9.37 -19.43
N TRP A 677 -7.22 -9.23 -18.38
CA TRP A 677 -5.91 -8.56 -18.44
C TRP A 677 -4.96 -9.27 -19.43
N ALA A 678 -4.84 -10.59 -19.38
CA ALA A 678 -4.05 -11.35 -20.36
C ALA A 678 -4.58 -11.22 -21.80
N SER A 679 -5.88 -10.92 -21.98
CA SER A 679 -6.45 -10.63 -23.31
C SER A 679 -5.94 -9.31 -23.89
N CYS A 680 -5.66 -8.27 -23.06
CA CYS A 680 -4.97 -7.06 -23.52
C CYS A 680 -3.56 -7.42 -24.05
N PHE A 681 -2.77 -8.19 -23.31
CA PHE A 681 -1.41 -8.58 -23.70
C PHE A 681 -1.35 -9.52 -24.92
N ARG A 682 -2.47 -10.15 -25.33
CA ARG A 682 -2.52 -11.10 -26.46
C ARG A 682 -3.30 -10.63 -27.70
N SER A 683 -4.00 -9.48 -27.64
CA SER A 683 -4.97 -9.09 -28.67
C SER A 683 -4.43 -8.14 -29.75
N ARG A 684 -4.67 -8.46 -31.03
CA ARG A 684 -4.51 -7.52 -32.16
C ARG A 684 -5.62 -6.46 -32.25
N ARG A 685 -6.69 -6.55 -31.44
CA ARG A 685 -7.80 -5.57 -31.36
C ARG A 685 -7.91 -4.96 -29.95
N TRP A 686 -6.82 -4.31 -29.55
CA TRP A 686 -6.55 -3.84 -28.18
C TRP A 686 -7.73 -3.14 -27.49
N ARG A 687 -8.30 -2.10 -28.13
CA ARG A 687 -9.40 -1.27 -27.58
C ARG A 687 -10.68 -2.03 -27.24
N ALA A 688 -10.92 -3.21 -27.84
CA ALA A 688 -12.10 -4.04 -27.54
C ALA A 688 -11.86 -4.97 -26.35
N SER A 689 -10.68 -5.61 -26.30
CA SER A 689 -10.32 -6.56 -25.24
C SER A 689 -10.24 -5.91 -23.86
N CYS A 690 -9.64 -4.71 -23.77
CA CYS A 690 -9.41 -4.07 -22.48
C CYS A 690 -10.67 -3.51 -21.80
N ARG A 691 -11.79 -3.32 -22.53
CA ARG A 691 -13.09 -2.93 -21.93
C ARG A 691 -13.65 -3.97 -20.94
N TYR A 692 -13.21 -5.23 -21.03
CA TYR A 692 -13.58 -6.28 -20.06
C TYR A 692 -12.58 -6.40 -18.91
N ALA A 693 -11.31 -6.06 -19.12
CA ALA A 693 -10.30 -6.02 -18.06
C ALA A 693 -10.59 -4.91 -17.04
N THR A 694 -11.23 -3.83 -17.49
CA THR A 694 -11.61 -2.68 -16.67
C THR A 694 -12.77 -2.94 -15.72
N THR A 695 -13.74 -3.80 -16.03
CA THR A 695 -14.89 -4.09 -15.12
C THR A 695 -14.51 -4.93 -13.90
N CYS A 696 -13.20 -5.16 -13.71
CA CYS A 696 -12.58 -5.83 -12.58
C CYS A 696 -11.74 -4.89 -11.70
N ILE A 697 -11.75 -3.59 -12.02
CA ILE A 697 -11.22 -2.48 -11.22
C ILE A 697 -12.40 -1.58 -10.90
#